data_AF-A0A0U2X9U7-F1
#
_entry.id   AF-A0A0U2X9U7-F1
#
_cell.length_a   1.000
_cell.length_b   1.000
_cell.length_c   1.000
_cell.angle_alpha   90.00
_cell.angle_beta   90.00
_cell.angle_gamma   90.00
#
_symmetry.space_group_name_H-M   'P 1'
#
loop_
_entity.id
_entity.type
_entity.pdbx_description
1 polymer ?
#
loop_
_entity_poly.entity_id
_entity_poly.type
_entity_poly.pdbx_seq_one_letter_code
_entity_poly.pdbx_strand_id
1 'polypeptide(L)'
;MEKLKKYRLLILVLLVTILFGFSIEKSTTISADEETLPSSSENLMNESTEYSVATDQNKVESSGVKDDAQVELKNEEDVTNPFSFYMKDSDQTREFGATAIPQVISVGDTFNKKPEELVKNIVLPEGHTATFSYVDGKVPFIDNTVANSVILKVYMLDNEQPETKLLIKVPLAIMEKDSSLKIAAGQDINQLSIDYADYSAKVTTIDQQTDYLMEKAGIVMWEIATGNPVKIASAKDSYPEYLLPSKNPLMNKASLLVYTSSSTDKNRVSLTINVMFKEEKQNIIEQKLLNELLAGWDHLPKGSKLGIIKDDLTSGFMGMPYRGGDENDNYQNESFYTVGNKYRNNAFFDAGSTNNYTAYIDNKRYDSLYGFRTPFLGKTLRYYVKKGDRLRQVFVDRTVNIIYVVDAYKTKSGYFSEDFSIYNTGSTNTSIGVHAAQRIDYAGYSGFVSLYDKGAGFIQSVPYYEGTIKKHHSLSIKFKDGRGNFLGDQDRWAVGTTFESNAKPNNKPPILLLTDAGVNYFKDDFSKRGMENDFYPNNTVIFSNKDDVRSQVFHMGMKPRLVAPGEKVTSRIHYFSGDEIPYMIIEATPKEYNVYEEYDRDTKFEYLLSNIPAAGDNGTIEFTFPDETTKQVDYIADENKTSKGSFIVPRATLPQVLNSDPGTIKSYATEIYAENEQLGIPTDDYAVPINVYNLGAKPIPQLIQKGKAFTKKPSELIKDPVILPGNTAVYEYEGELPDTSVVGLTSVLVRMTDKERPEKTTLIKVPVEVTSGTPPTSGLYLAAKDYTSVVQEIQGITEEQVAELILKKSEAIAWDVSSGSSEDVTLSVQSTTLKPNSPVGSYKASIEAVKGTLSKTKDIGITIVDKQTVKVEFLDEVGESMHEPVSLLRTVGTKIDLTKEDDVQTAIKEIQDKRYQLYQRPENETTLEVPNQDTTVTYRFKGTLFVSSYPTFMNFGVKGLQASTPFIRVEKAQYNKPLTIWDNRKGTSPWVLTATLEKALTSLDDDSKILPEAIRYKIDNATTVTLKQGSAEPILTKKSEETGDVIISDGWDKGDSGLQLEVPTGKVLQAGKYYATILWQVADTP
;
A
#
# COMPACT_ATOMS: atom_id res chain seq x y z
N MET A 1 -12.25 37.14 -45.90
CA MET A 1 -11.32 35.98 -45.90
C MET A 1 -11.42 35.19 -44.59
N GLU A 2 -12.63 35.00 -44.05
CA GLU A 2 -12.88 34.25 -42.80
C GLU A 2 -14.01 33.20 -42.96
N LYS A 3 -14.44 32.94 -44.21
CA LYS A 3 -15.39 31.88 -44.58
C LYS A 3 -14.74 30.67 -45.27
N LEU A 4 -13.41 30.61 -45.35
CA LEU A 4 -12.68 29.49 -45.99
C LEU A 4 -12.10 28.45 -45.01
N LYS A 5 -12.29 28.60 -43.68
CA LYS A 5 -11.76 27.66 -42.67
C LYS A 5 -12.76 26.59 -42.21
N LYS A 6 -14.03 26.65 -42.60
CA LYS A 6 -15.07 25.67 -42.19
C LYS A 6 -15.28 24.46 -43.13
N TYR A 7 -14.56 24.38 -44.26
CA TYR A 7 -14.74 23.30 -45.26
C TYR A 7 -13.61 22.24 -45.32
N ARG A 8 -12.60 22.30 -44.44
CA ARG A 8 -11.50 21.30 -44.44
C ARG A 8 -11.75 20.07 -43.56
N LEU A 9 -12.74 20.08 -42.67
CA LEU A 9 -13.05 18.94 -41.81
C LEU A 9 -14.07 17.97 -42.45
N LEU A 10 -14.84 18.41 -43.45
CA LEU A 10 -15.87 17.60 -44.12
C LEU A 10 -15.32 16.77 -45.30
N ILE A 11 -14.17 17.15 -45.86
CA ILE A 11 -13.54 16.44 -47.00
C ILE A 11 -12.65 15.28 -46.52
N LEU A 12 -12.12 15.34 -45.28
CA LEU A 12 -11.29 14.27 -44.73
C LEU A 12 -12.11 13.06 -44.27
N VAL A 13 -13.36 13.27 -43.84
CA VAL A 13 -14.28 12.19 -43.42
C VAL A 13 -14.91 11.48 -44.62
N LEU A 14 -15.04 12.15 -45.77
CA LEU A 14 -15.59 11.54 -46.99
C LEU A 14 -14.58 10.63 -47.74
N LEU A 15 -13.27 10.84 -47.52
CA LEU A 15 -12.21 10.10 -48.20
C LEU A 15 -11.85 8.77 -47.51
N VAL A 16 -12.09 8.65 -46.20
CA VAL A 16 -11.82 7.43 -45.43
C VAL A 16 -12.88 6.36 -45.64
N THR A 17 -14.12 6.75 -45.95
CA THR A 17 -15.24 5.81 -46.18
C THR A 17 -15.23 5.19 -47.59
N ILE A 18 -14.44 5.74 -48.53
CA ILE A 18 -14.33 5.24 -49.92
C ILE A 18 -13.18 4.21 -50.08
N LEU A 19 -12.27 4.11 -49.11
CA LEU A 19 -11.07 3.25 -49.21
C LEU A 19 -11.21 1.85 -48.59
N PHE A 20 -12.26 1.55 -47.81
CA PHE A 20 -12.48 0.23 -47.23
C PHE A 20 -13.80 -0.38 -47.70
N GLY A 21 -13.73 -1.08 -48.84
CA GLY A 21 -14.81 -1.92 -49.31
C GLY A 21 -14.88 -3.22 -48.51
N PHE A 22 -15.99 -3.44 -47.79
CA PHE A 22 -16.43 -4.76 -47.40
C PHE A 22 -17.95 -4.89 -47.58
N SER A 23 -18.33 -6.04 -48.13
CA SER A 23 -19.65 -6.39 -48.64
C SER A 23 -20.68 -6.66 -47.55
N ILE A 24 -21.93 -6.30 -47.83
CA ILE A 24 -23.14 -6.57 -47.05
C ILE A 24 -23.66 -7.97 -47.36
N GLU A 25 -24.16 -8.69 -46.34
CA GLU A 25 -25.31 -9.59 -46.48
C GLU A 25 -26.46 -9.16 -45.53
N LYS A 26 -27.67 -9.30 -46.05
CA LYS A 26 -28.98 -8.77 -45.62
C LYS A 26 -29.56 -9.47 -44.36
N SER A 27 -30.41 -8.77 -43.59
CA SER A 27 -31.89 -8.89 -43.67
C SER A 27 -32.67 -8.08 -42.59
N THR A 28 -33.62 -7.22 -43.03
CA THR A 28 -35.02 -6.93 -42.53
C THR A 28 -35.31 -6.84 -41.01
N THR A 29 -36.08 -5.89 -40.43
CA THR A 29 -37.36 -5.27 -40.85
C THR A 29 -37.73 -4.01 -40.03
N ILE A 30 -38.47 -3.11 -40.69
CA ILE A 30 -39.32 -1.93 -40.38
C ILE A 30 -40.11 -1.92 -39.04
N SER A 31 -40.19 -0.77 -38.32
CA SER A 31 -41.36 0.17 -38.32
C SER A 31 -41.13 1.46 -37.51
N ALA A 32 -41.73 2.54 -37.99
CA ALA A 32 -41.78 3.88 -37.42
C ALA A 32 -42.94 4.04 -36.42
N ASP A 33 -42.92 5.11 -35.61
CA ASP A 33 -43.97 6.14 -35.65
C ASP A 33 -43.56 7.43 -34.93
N GLU A 34 -44.10 8.53 -35.46
CA GLU A 34 -43.81 9.95 -35.23
C GLU A 34 -44.64 10.60 -34.10
N GLU A 35 -44.36 11.90 -33.90
CA GLU A 35 -45.22 13.01 -33.42
C GLU A 35 -45.14 13.38 -31.92
N THR A 36 -45.14 14.65 -31.48
CA THR A 36 -45.03 15.99 -32.08
C THR A 36 -44.72 16.98 -30.93
N LEU A 37 -44.05 18.10 -31.24
CA LEU A 37 -44.05 19.33 -30.41
C LEU A 37 -45.31 20.18 -30.72
N PRO A 38 -45.68 21.17 -29.89
CA PRO A 38 -45.30 22.54 -30.23
C PRO A 38 -44.99 23.49 -29.05
N SER A 39 -44.51 24.66 -29.44
CA SER A 39 -43.82 25.75 -28.73
C SER A 39 -44.68 26.96 -28.29
N SER A 40 -44.02 27.87 -27.55
CA SER A 40 -44.24 29.34 -27.39
C SER A 40 -45.29 29.79 -26.34
N SER A 41 -45.16 30.86 -25.55
CA SER A 41 -44.33 32.10 -25.55
C SER A 41 -44.51 32.88 -24.20
N GLU A 42 -43.50 33.67 -23.78
CA GLU A 42 -43.50 35.00 -23.07
C GLU A 42 -44.48 35.28 -21.88
N ASN A 43 -44.22 36.05 -20.80
CA ASN A 43 -43.18 36.98 -20.33
C ASN A 43 -43.49 37.38 -18.83
N LEU A 44 -42.50 37.97 -18.13
CA LEU A 44 -42.58 38.85 -16.92
C LEU A 44 -42.89 38.27 -15.51
N MET A 45 -41.88 38.24 -14.62
CA MET A 45 -41.70 39.23 -13.52
C MET A 45 -40.45 38.92 -12.66
N ASN A 46 -39.86 40.00 -12.16
CA ASN A 46 -38.67 40.15 -11.32
C ASN A 46 -38.74 39.40 -9.97
N GLU A 47 -37.60 38.96 -9.44
CA GLU A 47 -36.92 39.62 -8.32
C GLU A 47 -35.58 38.93 -7.98
N SER A 48 -34.53 39.76 -7.98
CA SER A 48 -33.18 39.49 -7.51
C SER A 48 -32.96 40.21 -6.18
N THR A 49 -32.24 39.61 -5.22
CA THR A 49 -31.60 40.35 -4.13
C THR A 49 -30.22 39.77 -3.82
N GLU A 50 -29.19 40.39 -4.39
CA GLU A 50 -27.96 40.74 -3.68
C GLU A 50 -28.14 42.18 -3.18
N TYR A 51 -27.64 42.52 -1.99
CA TYR A 51 -27.16 43.89 -1.74
C TYR A 51 -26.11 43.95 -0.62
N SER A 52 -25.17 44.84 -0.88
CA SER A 52 -23.94 45.20 -0.21
C SER A 52 -24.08 46.45 0.67
N VAL A 53 -23.26 46.53 1.74
CA VAL A 53 -22.35 47.64 2.12
C VAL A 53 -22.89 49.02 2.59
N ALA A 54 -22.21 49.52 3.65
CA ALA A 54 -21.75 50.91 3.93
C ALA A 54 -22.47 51.87 4.92
N THR A 55 -21.72 52.17 5.99
CA THR A 55 -21.28 53.49 6.57
C THR A 55 -22.24 54.66 6.84
N ASP A 56 -22.11 55.24 8.05
CA ASP A 56 -21.81 56.69 8.37
C ASP A 56 -22.19 56.99 9.86
N GLN A 57 -21.69 57.95 10.66
CA GLN A 57 -20.78 59.11 10.52
C GLN A 57 -20.45 59.74 11.93
N ASN A 58 -19.27 60.38 12.03
CA ASN A 58 -18.90 61.67 12.68
C ASN A 58 -18.77 61.94 14.22
N LYS A 59 -17.50 62.14 14.65
CA LYS A 59 -16.79 63.40 15.09
C LYS A 59 -17.12 64.15 16.41
N VAL A 60 -16.12 64.34 17.30
CA VAL A 60 -15.48 65.63 17.79
C VAL A 60 -14.84 65.52 19.22
N GLU A 61 -13.61 66.06 19.34
CA GLU A 61 -12.85 66.61 20.51
C GLU A 61 -12.10 65.73 21.56
N SER A 62 -11.23 66.41 22.31
CA SER A 62 -9.82 66.10 22.61
C SER A 62 -9.50 66.00 24.12
N SER A 63 -8.21 65.71 24.42
CA SER A 63 -7.44 65.96 25.65
C SER A 63 -7.21 64.79 26.63
N GLY A 64 -5.96 64.66 27.11
CA GLY A 64 -5.63 64.00 28.39
C GLY A 64 -4.52 62.94 28.36
N VAL A 65 -3.30 63.35 28.66
CA VAL A 65 -2.12 62.50 28.97
C VAL A 65 -2.24 61.90 30.38
N LYS A 66 -1.81 60.65 30.59
CA LYS A 66 -0.84 60.22 31.64
C LYS A 66 -0.54 58.71 31.64
N ASP A 67 0.75 58.42 31.43
CA ASP A 67 1.63 57.37 31.97
C ASP A 67 1.03 56.06 32.54
N ASP A 68 1.37 54.94 31.90
CA ASP A 68 2.34 53.98 32.46
C ASP A 68 2.86 53.06 31.33
N ALA A 69 4.18 53.04 31.14
CA ALA A 69 4.86 52.39 30.03
C ALA A 69 4.93 50.87 30.21
N GLN A 70 4.38 50.12 29.24
CA GLN A 70 4.71 48.71 29.01
C GLN A 70 5.77 48.62 27.89
N VAL A 71 6.74 47.72 28.07
CA VAL A 71 7.74 47.38 27.06
C VAL A 71 7.10 46.40 26.06
N GLU A 72 6.88 46.85 24.83
CA GLU A 72 6.60 45.98 23.67
C GLU A 72 7.91 45.37 23.15
N LEU A 73 7.94 44.03 22.97
CA LEU A 73 8.91 43.36 22.11
C LEU A 73 8.20 42.96 20.81
N LYS A 74 8.72 43.43 19.68
CA LYS A 74 8.33 42.99 18.34
C LYS A 74 9.08 41.69 17.97
N ASN A 75 8.36 40.78 17.34
CA ASN A 75 8.89 39.55 16.72
C ASN A 75 9.89 39.88 15.60
N GLU A 76 10.99 39.11 15.49
CA GLU A 76 11.20 38.13 14.41
C GLU A 76 12.57 37.43 14.50
N GLU A 77 12.62 36.31 13.77
CA GLU A 77 13.65 35.35 13.44
C GLU A 77 15.07 35.92 13.19
N ASP A 78 16.08 35.39 13.91
CA ASP A 78 17.41 34.95 13.43
C ASP A 78 18.43 34.90 14.58
N VAL A 79 19.07 33.74 14.78
CA VAL A 79 20.07 33.51 15.82
C VAL A 79 21.45 33.95 15.31
N THR A 80 21.75 35.25 15.37
CA THR A 80 23.12 35.79 15.54
C THR A 80 23.09 37.33 15.71
N ASN A 81 22.80 37.86 16.90
CA ASN A 81 23.21 39.22 17.29
C ASN A 81 23.15 39.44 18.82
N PRO A 82 23.90 40.43 19.38
CA PRO A 82 24.17 40.56 20.81
C PRO A 82 22.95 41.05 21.63
N PHE A 83 22.83 40.59 22.88
CA PHE A 83 21.83 41.08 23.83
C PHE A 83 22.20 42.51 24.29
N SER A 84 21.43 43.53 23.87
CA SER A 84 21.52 44.89 24.43
C SER A 84 20.54 45.04 25.60
N PHE A 85 21.01 45.59 26.72
CA PHE A 85 20.18 45.98 27.86
C PHE A 85 20.14 47.51 27.96
N TYR A 86 18.97 48.10 28.17
CA TYR A 86 18.81 49.53 28.40
C TYR A 86 18.44 49.79 29.86
N MET A 87 19.24 50.60 30.56
CA MET A 87 18.85 51.15 31.86
C MET A 87 18.43 52.61 31.68
N LYS A 88 17.30 52.97 32.30
CA LYS A 88 16.80 54.34 32.37
C LYS A 88 17.06 54.84 33.78
N ASP A 89 18.06 55.71 33.93
CA ASP A 89 18.20 56.53 35.13
C ASP A 89 17.44 57.84 34.90
N SER A 90 17.04 58.53 35.97
CA SER A 90 15.87 59.41 36.04
C SER A 90 15.76 60.55 35.02
N ASP A 91 16.76 60.81 34.15
CA ASP A 91 16.63 61.70 32.99
C ASP A 91 17.46 61.30 31.73
N GLN A 92 18.08 60.10 31.65
CA GLN A 92 18.74 59.61 30.42
C GLN A 92 18.72 58.08 30.25
N THR A 93 18.43 57.62 29.03
CA THR A 93 18.59 56.21 28.63
C THR A 93 20.03 55.96 28.19
N ARG A 94 20.75 55.05 28.85
CA ARG A 94 22.10 54.64 28.44
C ARG A 94 22.08 53.16 28.03
N GLU A 95 22.72 52.85 26.92
CA GLU A 95 22.81 51.49 26.38
C GLU A 95 24.01 50.76 27.00
N PHE A 96 23.76 49.56 27.54
CA PHE A 96 24.79 48.65 28.05
C PHE A 96 24.65 47.32 27.32
N GLY A 97 25.69 46.91 26.61
CA GLY A 97 25.71 45.65 25.86
C GLY A 97 26.86 44.78 26.33
N ALA A 98 26.62 43.48 26.49
CA ALA A 98 27.65 42.48 26.75
C ALA A 98 27.21 41.13 26.14
N THR A 99 28.06 40.53 25.31
CA THR A 99 27.72 39.29 24.60
C THR A 99 28.41 38.11 25.24
N ALA A 100 27.64 37.16 25.79
CA ALA A 100 28.19 35.89 26.28
C ALA A 100 28.76 35.07 25.11
N ILE A 101 29.92 34.45 25.31
CA ILE A 101 30.54 33.56 24.32
C ILE A 101 30.27 32.11 24.76
N PRO A 102 29.43 31.35 24.03
CA PRO A 102 29.20 29.94 24.32
C PRO A 102 30.51 29.15 24.35
N GLN A 103 30.66 28.23 25.31
CA GLN A 103 31.87 27.41 25.43
C GLN A 103 31.54 25.93 25.18
N VAL A 104 32.45 25.24 24.50
CA VAL A 104 32.42 23.79 24.35
C VAL A 104 33.51 23.18 25.21
N ILE A 105 33.17 22.16 26.00
CA ILE A 105 34.07 21.55 27.00
C ILE A 105 33.86 20.04 27.02
N SER A 106 34.92 19.27 27.23
CA SER A 106 34.80 17.82 27.34
C SER A 106 34.50 17.40 28.78
N VAL A 107 33.74 16.32 28.95
CA VAL A 107 33.47 15.73 30.27
C VAL A 107 34.81 15.42 30.98
N GLY A 108 35.01 15.97 32.19
CA GLY A 108 36.20 15.76 33.03
C GLY A 108 37.32 16.80 32.90
N ASP A 109 37.22 17.78 31.99
CA ASP A 109 38.19 18.88 31.90
C ASP A 109 37.87 20.01 32.91
N THR A 110 38.90 20.62 33.51
CA THR A 110 38.71 21.77 34.43
C THR A 110 38.47 23.06 33.63
N PHE A 111 37.34 23.75 33.89
CA PHE A 111 36.94 24.96 33.18
C PHE A 111 37.77 26.19 33.59
N ASN A 112 39.03 26.29 33.15
CA ASN A 112 39.99 27.31 33.64
C ASN A 112 39.91 28.70 32.96
N LYS A 113 38.76 29.08 32.41
CA LYS A 113 38.58 30.39 31.76
C LYS A 113 38.37 31.49 32.80
N LYS A 114 38.98 32.66 32.59
CA LYS A 114 38.69 33.84 33.41
C LYS A 114 37.33 34.43 33.03
N PRO A 115 36.53 34.98 33.96
CA PRO A 115 35.21 35.58 33.69
C PRO A 115 35.20 36.56 32.50
N GLU A 116 36.21 37.41 32.39
CA GLU A 116 36.36 38.40 31.32
C GLU A 116 36.59 37.77 29.93
N GLU A 117 37.06 36.53 29.84
CA GLU A 117 37.24 35.80 28.57
C GLU A 117 35.93 35.22 28.03
N LEU A 118 34.86 35.20 28.84
CA LEU A 118 33.57 34.59 28.49
C LEU A 118 32.56 35.60 27.93
N VAL A 119 32.96 36.87 27.82
CA VAL A 119 32.12 37.98 27.39
C VAL A 119 32.88 38.82 26.38
N LYS A 120 32.24 39.19 25.25
CA LYS A 120 32.80 40.12 24.26
C LYS A 120 31.86 41.31 24.03
N ASN A 121 32.40 42.34 23.37
CA ASN A 121 31.67 43.54 22.96
C ASN A 121 31.00 44.25 24.14
N ILE A 122 31.76 44.49 25.22
CA ILE A 122 31.27 45.21 26.39
C ILE A 122 31.23 46.70 26.04
N VAL A 123 30.03 47.29 26.06
CA VAL A 123 29.83 48.73 25.90
C VAL A 123 29.61 49.34 27.29
N LEU A 124 30.55 50.19 27.73
CA LEU A 124 30.47 50.91 29.00
C LEU A 124 30.35 52.42 28.78
N PRO A 125 29.69 53.17 29.67
CA PRO A 125 29.71 54.62 29.65
C PRO A 125 31.12 55.17 29.84
N GLU A 126 31.37 56.36 29.27
CA GLU A 126 32.66 57.06 29.40
C GLU A 126 33.01 57.25 30.89
N GLY A 127 34.23 56.85 31.28
CA GLY A 127 34.73 56.94 32.67
C GLY A 127 34.50 55.71 33.57
N HIS A 128 33.81 54.65 33.10
CA HIS A 128 33.51 53.46 33.91
C HIS A 128 34.39 52.26 33.56
N THR A 129 34.66 51.40 34.55
CA THR A 129 35.30 50.09 34.34
C THR A 129 34.39 48.96 34.83
N ALA A 130 34.46 47.80 34.17
CA ALA A 130 33.72 46.61 34.57
C ALA A 130 34.67 45.54 35.12
N THR A 131 34.29 44.93 36.25
CA THR A 131 34.97 43.75 36.78
C THR A 131 34.01 42.55 36.77
N PHE A 132 34.53 41.39 36.38
CA PHE A 132 33.76 40.16 36.20
C PHE A 132 34.16 39.14 37.25
N SER A 133 33.18 38.46 37.86
CA SER A 133 33.43 37.37 38.79
C SER A 133 32.38 36.27 38.64
N TYR A 134 32.73 35.03 38.97
CA TYR A 134 31.75 33.95 39.05
C TYR A 134 30.82 34.18 40.25
N VAL A 135 29.52 33.83 40.12
CA VAL A 135 28.50 34.08 41.16
C VAL A 135 28.91 33.58 42.56
N ASP A 136 29.71 32.50 42.64
CA ASP A 136 30.15 31.87 43.90
C ASP A 136 31.65 32.03 44.21
N GLY A 137 32.36 32.91 43.49
CA GLY A 137 33.78 33.21 43.75
C GLY A 137 34.77 32.07 43.47
N LYS A 138 34.29 30.93 42.99
CA LYS A 138 35.10 29.77 42.57
C LYS A 138 34.77 29.40 41.12
N VAL A 139 35.78 28.93 40.39
CA VAL A 139 35.61 28.35 39.05
C VAL A 139 34.78 27.06 39.18
N PRO A 140 33.69 26.88 38.42
CA PRO A 140 32.86 25.69 38.52
C PRO A 140 33.62 24.43 38.09
N PHE A 141 33.61 23.40 38.94
CA PHE A 141 34.07 22.05 38.59
C PHE A 141 32.91 21.32 37.89
N ILE A 142 33.14 20.80 36.69
CA ILE A 142 32.08 20.21 35.85
C ILE A 142 32.15 18.68 36.00
N ASP A 143 31.36 18.21 36.94
CA ASP A 143 31.00 16.81 37.19
C ASP A 143 29.85 16.41 36.24
N ASN A 144 29.65 15.10 35.99
CA ASN A 144 28.64 14.53 35.07
C ASN A 144 27.17 14.88 35.41
N THR A 145 26.92 15.74 36.41
CA THR A 145 25.60 16.24 36.79
C THR A 145 25.34 17.67 36.25
N VAL A 146 24.63 17.73 35.13
CA VAL A 146 23.77 18.80 34.57
C VAL A 146 24.08 20.26 34.99
N ALA A 147 25.20 20.83 34.52
CA ALA A 147 25.39 22.27 34.49
C ALA A 147 25.50 22.78 33.04
N ASN A 148 24.38 23.21 32.45
CA ASN A 148 24.32 23.67 31.05
C ASN A 148 24.74 25.14 30.86
N SER A 149 25.20 25.82 31.91
CA SER A 149 25.64 27.22 31.86
C SER A 149 26.44 27.67 33.09
N VAL A 150 27.27 28.70 32.96
CA VAL A 150 27.94 29.42 34.06
C VAL A 150 27.36 30.83 34.20
N ILE A 151 27.16 31.32 35.43
CA ILE A 151 26.64 32.68 35.67
C ILE A 151 27.78 33.60 36.16
N LEU A 152 27.91 34.75 35.52
CA LEU A 152 28.88 35.80 35.85
C LEU A 152 28.18 36.99 36.51
N LYS A 153 28.79 37.54 37.56
CA LYS A 153 28.48 38.85 38.13
C LYS A 153 29.39 39.90 37.51
N VAL A 154 28.79 40.93 36.93
CA VAL A 154 29.48 42.12 36.44
C VAL A 154 29.26 43.26 37.41
N TYR A 155 30.34 43.88 37.87
CA TYR A 155 30.32 45.08 38.70
C TYR A 155 30.84 46.25 37.89
N MET A 156 30.03 47.30 37.78
CA MET A 156 30.48 48.58 37.23
C MET A 156 30.99 49.46 38.36
N LEU A 157 32.21 49.97 38.18
CA LEU A 157 32.84 50.91 39.10
C LEU A 157 32.76 52.31 38.48
N ASP A 158 32.00 53.19 39.12
CA ASP A 158 32.19 54.65 39.00
C ASP A 158 33.19 55.06 40.09
N ASN A 159 33.93 56.15 39.87
CA ASN A 159 35.16 56.49 40.59
C ASN A 159 35.04 56.63 42.12
N GLU A 160 33.87 56.48 42.75
CA GLU A 160 33.73 56.53 44.21
C GLU A 160 32.82 55.47 44.89
N GLN A 161 32.02 54.64 44.19
CA GLN A 161 31.29 53.47 44.77
C GLN A 161 30.79 52.47 43.68
N PRO A 162 30.72 51.14 43.95
CA PRO A 162 30.12 50.15 43.04
C PRO A 162 28.59 50.07 43.18
N GLU A 163 27.83 50.49 42.17
CA GLU A 163 26.36 50.59 42.27
C GLU A 163 25.52 49.66 41.37
N THR A 164 26.09 48.78 40.54
CA THR A 164 25.23 47.89 39.72
C THR A 164 25.79 46.49 39.51
N LYS A 165 24.94 45.49 39.74
CA LYS A 165 25.19 44.06 39.50
C LYS A 165 24.38 43.59 38.29
N LEU A 166 25.06 43.18 37.22
CA LEU A 166 24.44 42.45 36.11
C LEU A 166 24.80 40.96 36.24
N LEU A 167 23.83 40.06 36.00
CA LEU A 167 24.05 38.62 35.92
C LEU A 167 24.01 38.16 34.47
N ILE A 168 25.12 37.63 33.95
CA ILE A 168 25.23 37.10 32.58
C ILE A 168 25.30 35.57 32.65
N LYS A 169 24.39 34.88 31.96
CA LYS A 169 24.37 33.41 31.85
C LYS A 169 25.11 32.99 30.57
N VAL A 170 26.22 32.29 30.71
CA VAL A 170 27.06 31.79 29.61
C VAL A 170 26.72 30.31 29.37
N PRO A 171 26.16 29.92 28.21
CA PRO A 171 25.83 28.53 27.92
C PRO A 171 27.09 27.66 27.71
N LEU A 172 27.02 26.41 28.17
CA LEU A 172 28.06 25.40 28.03
C LEU A 172 27.53 24.23 27.19
N ALA A 173 28.30 23.77 26.21
CA ALA A 173 28.06 22.52 25.48
C ALA A 173 29.10 21.48 25.92
N ILE A 174 28.64 20.35 26.46
CA ILE A 174 29.51 19.29 26.98
C ILE A 174 29.61 18.17 25.94
N MET A 175 30.83 17.79 25.54
CA MET A 175 31.08 16.66 24.63
C MET A 175 31.71 15.48 25.40
N GLU A 176 31.21 14.26 25.17
CA GLU A 176 31.85 13.05 25.69
C GLU A 176 33.14 12.75 24.92
N LYS A 177 34.23 12.56 25.66
CA LYS A 177 35.57 12.32 25.12
C LYS A 177 35.72 10.84 24.75
N ASP A 178 35.80 10.56 23.45
CA ASP A 178 36.17 9.27 22.84
C ASP A 178 35.19 8.08 22.98
N SER A 179 34.20 7.99 22.09
CA SER A 179 33.60 6.70 21.70
C SER A 179 34.37 6.09 20.53
N SER A 180 35.61 5.68 20.79
CA SER A 180 36.26 4.62 20.03
C SER A 180 36.52 3.44 20.96
N LEU A 181 35.69 2.39 20.85
CA LEU A 181 35.95 1.13 21.55
C LEU A 181 35.99 -0.02 20.55
N LYS A 182 37.22 -0.51 20.32
CA LYS A 182 37.49 -1.87 19.86
C LYS A 182 37.16 -2.85 20.99
N ILE A 183 36.52 -3.95 20.63
CA ILE A 183 36.13 -5.04 21.54
C ILE A 183 37.37 -5.82 22.01
N ALA A 184 37.45 -6.16 23.30
CA ALA A 184 37.98 -7.45 23.76
C ALA A 184 37.49 -7.82 25.18
N ALA A 185 36.81 -8.97 25.24
CA ALA A 185 36.81 -10.00 26.28
C ALA A 185 36.46 -9.68 27.76
N GLY A 186 35.25 -10.12 28.14
CA GLY A 186 35.02 -10.97 29.32
C GLY A 186 34.97 -10.31 30.69
N GLN A 187 33.76 -10.04 31.19
CA GLN A 187 33.31 -10.38 32.55
C GLN A 187 31.82 -10.05 32.73
N ASP A 188 31.12 -10.95 33.43
CA ASP A 188 29.76 -10.78 33.95
C ASP A 188 29.67 -9.53 34.84
N ILE A 189 28.64 -8.70 34.61
CA ILE A 189 28.09 -7.81 35.64
C ILE A 189 26.56 -7.88 35.56
N ASN A 190 26.00 -8.79 36.34
CA ASN A 190 24.64 -8.66 36.85
C ASN A 190 24.61 -7.51 37.88
N GLN A 191 23.51 -6.78 37.89
CA GLN A 191 23.12 -5.73 38.86
C GLN A 191 23.82 -4.36 38.73
N LEU A 192 23.10 -3.40 38.14
CA LEU A 192 23.04 -2.04 38.67
C LEU A 192 21.56 -1.64 38.77
N SER A 193 21.05 -1.65 40.00
CA SER A 193 19.79 -1.01 40.38
C SER A 193 20.07 0.47 40.57
N ILE A 194 19.44 1.34 39.78
CA ILE A 194 19.37 2.77 40.09
C ILE A 194 18.01 3.01 40.72
N ASP A 195 18.03 3.29 42.03
CA ASP A 195 16.91 3.84 42.78
C ASP A 195 16.48 5.18 42.17
N TYR A 196 15.20 5.32 41.85
CA TYR A 196 14.62 6.62 41.50
C TYR A 196 14.41 7.42 42.79
N ALA A 197 15.23 8.46 42.99
CA ALA A 197 14.93 9.52 43.94
C ALA A 197 14.09 10.60 43.25
N ASP A 198 12.94 10.90 43.84
CA ASP A 198 12.00 11.94 43.43
C ASP A 198 12.68 13.32 43.26
N TYR A 199 12.59 13.90 42.06
CA TYR A 199 12.82 15.33 41.85
C TYR A 199 11.49 16.01 41.54
N SER A 200 10.90 16.66 42.54
CA SER A 200 9.83 17.64 42.34
C SER A 200 10.44 19.02 42.03
N ALA A 201 10.31 19.51 40.80
CA ALA A 201 10.63 20.89 40.47
C ALA A 201 9.40 21.78 40.72
N LYS A 202 9.56 22.82 41.55
CA LYS A 202 8.51 23.80 41.86
C LYS A 202 8.60 24.96 40.86
N VAL A 203 7.72 25.01 39.87
CA VAL A 203 7.63 26.13 38.91
C VAL A 203 6.57 27.10 39.41
N THR A 204 6.90 28.39 39.52
CA THR A 204 6.03 29.40 40.16
C THR A 204 5.48 30.46 39.20
N THR A 205 5.70 30.34 37.89
CA THR A 205 5.16 31.25 36.87
C THR A 205 5.02 30.51 35.54
N ILE A 206 3.87 30.67 34.88
CA ILE A 206 3.56 30.10 33.55
C ILE A 206 4.23 30.97 32.49
N ASP A 207 5.03 30.37 31.59
CA ASP A 207 5.61 31.06 30.43
C ASP A 207 4.86 30.71 29.13
N GLN A 208 5.09 31.52 28.09
CA GLN A 208 4.46 31.42 26.77
C GLN A 208 4.72 30.08 26.04
N GLN A 209 5.74 29.32 26.43
CA GLN A 209 6.05 28.03 25.84
C GLN A 209 5.05 26.96 26.29
N THR A 210 4.44 27.14 27.45
CA THR A 210 3.39 26.26 27.98
C THR A 210 2.05 26.50 27.27
N ASP A 211 1.69 27.76 26.99
CA ASP A 211 0.47 28.11 26.24
C ASP A 211 0.50 27.58 24.80
N TYR A 212 1.65 27.68 24.12
CA TYR A 212 1.86 27.15 22.77
C TYR A 212 1.67 25.62 22.71
N LEU A 213 2.13 24.89 23.73
CA LEU A 213 1.98 23.43 23.83
C LEU A 213 0.55 23.02 24.18
N MET A 214 -0.18 23.80 24.98
CA MET A 214 -1.59 23.54 25.33
C MET A 214 -2.54 23.79 24.15
N GLU A 215 -2.27 24.81 23.32
CA GLU A 215 -3.03 25.13 22.12
C GLU A 215 -2.87 24.05 21.03
N LYS A 216 -1.65 23.56 20.80
CA LYS A 216 -1.37 22.44 19.89
C LYS A 216 -1.97 21.11 20.36
N ALA A 217 -2.20 20.94 21.66
CA ALA A 217 -2.86 19.77 22.24
C ALA A 217 -4.41 19.85 22.26
N GLY A 218 -5.00 20.99 21.86
CA GLY A 218 -6.45 21.17 21.75
C GLY A 218 -7.20 21.35 23.07
N ILE A 219 -6.53 21.84 24.12
CA ILE A 219 -7.13 22.06 25.45
C ILE A 219 -7.63 23.50 25.55
N VAL A 220 -8.94 23.70 25.73
CA VAL A 220 -9.56 25.02 25.93
C VAL A 220 -9.89 25.21 27.42
N MET A 221 -9.36 26.26 28.06
CA MET A 221 -9.81 26.68 29.39
C MET A 221 -10.90 27.74 29.31
N TRP A 222 -11.96 27.59 30.10
CA TRP A 222 -12.96 28.63 30.33
C TRP A 222 -12.52 29.56 31.46
N GLU A 223 -12.62 30.86 31.23
CA GLU A 223 -12.37 31.89 32.24
C GLU A 223 -13.54 31.93 33.25
N ILE A 224 -13.28 31.66 34.53
CA ILE A 224 -14.29 31.80 35.59
C ILE A 224 -14.34 33.26 36.02
N ALA A 225 -15.09 34.07 35.26
CA ALA A 225 -15.59 35.34 35.74
C ALA A 225 -16.96 35.12 36.37
N THR A 226 -17.02 34.94 37.70
CA THR A 226 -18.07 35.47 38.60
C THR A 226 -17.90 34.88 40.01
N GLY A 227 -17.78 35.77 41.00
CA GLY A 227 -17.54 35.41 42.40
C GLY A 227 -18.75 34.80 43.11
N ASN A 228 -18.93 33.49 42.99
CA ASN A 228 -19.70 32.68 43.94
C ASN A 228 -18.95 31.39 44.29
N PRO A 229 -18.92 30.96 45.57
CA PRO A 229 -18.22 29.75 45.97
C PRO A 229 -18.98 28.49 45.53
N VAL A 230 -18.36 27.68 44.67
CA VAL A 230 -18.84 26.34 44.33
C VAL A 230 -18.42 25.37 45.44
N LYS A 231 -19.40 24.74 46.10
CA LYS A 231 -19.17 23.61 47.01
C LYS A 231 -18.77 22.39 46.18
N ILE A 232 -17.51 21.95 46.31
CA ILE A 232 -17.06 20.66 45.76
C ILE A 232 -17.39 19.58 46.78
N ALA A 233 -18.28 18.65 46.42
CA ALA A 233 -18.52 17.43 47.18
C ALA A 233 -17.33 16.47 47.00
N SER A 234 -16.82 15.93 48.10
CA SER A 234 -15.75 14.93 48.09
C SER A 234 -16.29 13.59 47.55
N ALA A 235 -15.93 13.24 46.32
CA ALA A 235 -16.04 11.87 45.83
C ALA A 235 -14.75 11.11 46.19
N LYS A 236 -14.82 10.31 47.25
CA LYS A 236 -13.94 9.15 47.43
C LYS A 236 -14.41 8.10 46.43
N ASP A 237 -13.44 7.50 45.72
CA ASP A 237 -13.49 6.26 44.94
C ASP A 237 -13.38 6.39 43.41
N SER A 238 -12.27 5.83 42.90
CA SER A 238 -11.96 5.37 41.53
C SER A 238 -11.71 6.40 40.41
N TYR A 239 -10.47 6.44 39.93
CA TYR A 239 -10.01 7.18 38.74
C TYR A 239 -10.38 6.45 37.43
N PRO A 240 -10.92 7.15 36.43
CA PRO A 240 -10.72 6.80 35.02
C PRO A 240 -9.82 7.85 34.34
N GLU A 241 -8.70 7.41 33.76
CA GLU A 241 -7.98 8.20 32.77
C GLU A 241 -8.84 8.34 31.51
N TYR A 242 -9.21 9.57 31.15
CA TYR A 242 -9.85 9.87 29.88
C TYR A 242 -8.77 10.27 28.86
N LEU A 243 -8.54 9.42 27.87
CA LEU A 243 -7.73 9.74 26.69
C LEU A 243 -8.66 10.19 25.55
N LEU A 244 -8.60 11.46 25.18
CA LEU A 244 -9.27 11.98 23.98
C LEU A 244 -8.51 11.54 22.70
N PRO A 245 -9.18 11.24 21.58
CA PRO A 245 -8.50 11.00 20.30
C PRO A 245 -7.95 12.32 19.73
N SER A 246 -6.66 12.38 19.41
CA SER A 246 -6.12 13.46 18.56
C SER A 246 -6.45 13.16 17.09
N LYS A 247 -6.61 14.20 16.27
CA LYS A 247 -6.76 14.08 14.81
C LYS A 247 -5.44 13.80 14.07
N ASN A 248 -4.33 13.60 14.78
CA ASN A 248 -2.99 13.47 14.20
C ASN A 248 -2.30 12.18 14.69
N PRO A 249 -2.12 11.16 13.84
CA PRO A 249 -1.68 9.82 14.26
C PRO A 249 -0.19 9.72 14.65
N LEU A 250 0.62 10.76 14.44
CA LEU A 250 2.09 10.73 14.65
C LEU A 250 2.59 11.39 15.94
N MET A 251 1.73 11.92 16.81
CA MET A 251 2.16 12.38 18.14
C MET A 251 1.95 11.30 19.19
N ASN A 252 3.04 10.85 19.82
CA ASN A 252 3.01 10.05 21.05
C ASN A 252 2.09 10.73 22.07
N LYS A 253 1.06 10.01 22.53
CA LYS A 253 0.05 10.56 23.45
C LYS A 253 0.70 10.88 24.79
N ALA A 254 0.83 12.16 25.13
CA ALA A 254 1.13 12.59 26.48
C ALA A 254 -0.11 12.40 27.36
N SER A 255 0.05 11.78 28.53
CA SER A 255 -1.00 11.73 29.56
C SER A 255 -0.71 12.82 30.58
N LEU A 256 -1.65 13.75 30.79
CA LEU A 256 -1.52 14.83 31.76
C LEU A 256 -2.16 14.41 33.08
N LEU A 257 -1.35 14.14 34.10
CA LEU A 257 -1.85 13.85 35.44
C LEU A 257 -1.76 15.11 36.30
N VAL A 258 -2.91 15.70 36.66
CA VAL A 258 -2.98 16.93 37.46
C VAL A 258 -3.28 16.58 38.92
N TYR A 259 -2.35 16.89 39.82
CA TYR A 259 -2.60 16.84 41.26
C TYR A 259 -2.95 18.24 41.77
N THR A 260 -4.06 18.38 42.49
CA THR A 260 -4.33 19.57 43.28
C THR A 260 -4.13 19.21 44.75
N SER A 261 -3.12 19.82 45.38
CA SER A 261 -3.01 19.81 46.85
C SER A 261 -3.46 21.17 47.38
N SER A 262 -4.55 21.20 48.14
CA SER A 262 -4.96 22.42 48.84
C SER A 262 -4.06 22.64 50.05
N SER A 263 -3.22 23.67 50.02
CA SER A 263 -2.57 24.22 51.20
C SER A 263 -3.60 24.92 52.09
N THR A 264 -3.47 24.83 53.42
CA THR A 264 -4.36 25.49 54.39
C THR A 264 -4.17 27.01 54.49
N ASP A 265 -3.25 27.59 53.72
CA ASP A 265 -3.10 29.05 53.63
C ASP A 265 -4.17 29.63 52.70
N LYS A 266 -5.12 30.37 53.28
CA LYS A 266 -6.34 30.89 52.62
C LYS A 266 -6.12 31.79 51.40
N ASN A 267 -4.87 32.11 51.04
CA ASN A 267 -4.54 33.03 49.95
C ASN A 267 -3.61 32.45 48.88
N ARG A 268 -3.30 31.13 48.87
CA ARG A 268 -2.47 30.52 47.82
C ARG A 268 -2.91 29.12 47.44
N VAL A 269 -3.39 28.97 46.21
CA VAL A 269 -3.50 27.68 45.51
C VAL A 269 -2.22 27.48 44.71
N SER A 270 -1.49 26.41 44.98
CA SER A 270 -0.35 26.00 44.16
C SER A 270 -0.76 24.80 43.33
N LEU A 271 -0.71 24.94 42.01
CA LEU A 271 -0.92 23.85 41.06
C LEU A 271 0.45 23.33 40.64
N THR A 272 0.72 22.04 40.85
CA THR A 272 1.93 21.39 40.34
C THR A 272 1.52 20.45 39.22
N ILE A 273 1.95 20.75 38.00
CA ILE A 273 1.70 19.93 36.82
C ILE A 273 2.97 19.11 36.57
N ASN A 274 2.90 17.81 36.81
CA ASN A 274 3.97 16.88 36.44
C ASN A 274 3.66 16.33 35.04
N VAL A 275 4.48 16.69 34.06
CA VAL A 275 4.39 16.12 32.71
C VAL A 275 5.42 15.01 32.60
N MET A 276 4.98 13.76 32.60
CA MET A 276 5.84 12.60 32.33
C MET A 276 5.73 12.21 30.86
N PHE A 277 6.86 12.24 30.14
CA PHE A 277 6.97 11.66 28.81
C PHE A 277 7.36 10.19 28.96
N LYS A 278 6.45 9.30 28.57
CA LYS A 278 6.73 7.87 28.51
C LYS A 278 6.73 7.45 27.04
N GLU A 279 7.91 7.19 26.48
CA GLU A 279 8.02 6.53 25.18
C GLU A 279 7.56 5.07 25.33
N GLU A 280 6.32 4.79 24.98
CA GLU A 280 5.90 3.42 24.71
C GLU A 280 6.11 3.16 23.22
N LYS A 281 7.07 2.28 22.89
CA LYS A 281 7.19 1.70 21.54
C LYS A 281 5.88 0.98 21.21
N GLN A 282 5.01 1.64 20.45
CA GLN A 282 3.76 1.04 20.04
C GLN A 282 4.03 0.00 18.96
N ASN A 283 3.42 -1.17 19.11
CA ASN A 283 3.48 -2.22 18.12
C ASN A 283 2.65 -1.81 16.88
N ILE A 284 3.29 -1.71 15.71
CA ILE A 284 2.65 -1.25 14.46
C ILE A 284 1.49 -2.17 14.07
N ILE A 285 1.61 -3.48 14.29
CA ILE A 285 0.55 -4.47 14.01
C ILE A 285 -0.64 -4.21 14.93
N GLU A 286 -0.40 -3.99 16.22
CA GLU A 286 -1.45 -3.64 17.20
C GLU A 286 -2.20 -2.37 16.77
N GLN A 287 -1.48 -1.30 16.42
CA GLN A 287 -2.10 -0.02 16.08
C GLN A 287 -2.91 -0.10 14.78
N LYS A 288 -2.36 -0.78 13.75
CA LYS A 288 -3.08 -1.04 12.50
C LYS A 288 -4.37 -1.82 12.76
N LEU A 289 -4.28 -2.94 13.47
CA LEU A 289 -5.44 -3.77 13.82
C LEU A 289 -6.46 -2.99 14.66
N LEU A 290 -6.01 -2.19 15.62
CA LEU A 290 -6.91 -1.41 16.47
C LEU A 290 -7.67 -0.36 15.66
N ASN A 291 -7.00 0.32 14.74
CA ASN A 291 -7.63 1.27 13.82
C ASN A 291 -8.68 0.57 12.94
N GLU A 292 -8.35 -0.60 12.37
CA GLU A 292 -9.27 -1.40 11.56
C GLU A 292 -10.48 -1.90 12.37
N LEU A 293 -10.23 -2.38 13.60
CA LEU A 293 -11.27 -2.92 14.49
C LEU A 293 -12.26 -1.86 14.98
N LEU A 294 -11.82 -0.60 15.09
CA LEU A 294 -12.64 0.51 15.57
C LEU A 294 -13.19 1.38 14.42
N ALA A 295 -12.72 1.20 13.18
CA ALA A 295 -13.15 2.00 12.04
C ALA A 295 -14.66 1.87 11.78
N GLY A 296 -15.35 3.01 11.78
CA GLY A 296 -16.80 3.07 11.54
C GLY A 296 -17.67 2.53 12.68
N TRP A 297 -17.12 2.40 13.89
CA TRP A 297 -17.88 2.07 15.10
C TRP A 297 -18.03 3.28 16.04
N ASP A 298 -19.20 3.42 16.65
CA ASP A 298 -19.51 4.48 17.59
C ASP A 298 -19.09 4.11 19.01
N HIS A 299 -18.36 4.99 19.70
CA HIS A 299 -17.94 4.75 21.08
C HIS A 299 -19.14 4.69 22.05
N LEU A 300 -19.17 3.66 22.91
CA LEU A 300 -20.17 3.44 23.95
C LEU A 300 -19.66 3.88 25.34
N PRO A 301 -20.04 5.07 25.84
CA PRO A 301 -19.64 5.53 27.17
C PRO A 301 -20.36 4.77 28.30
N LYS A 302 -19.80 4.83 29.51
CA LYS A 302 -20.37 4.19 30.72
C LYS A 302 -21.80 4.64 30.95
N GLY A 303 -22.69 3.68 31.22
CA GLY A 303 -24.13 3.96 31.39
C GLY A 303 -24.89 4.27 30.11
N SER A 304 -24.28 4.13 28.92
CA SER A 304 -25.00 4.30 27.65
C SER A 304 -26.20 3.36 27.57
N LYS A 305 -27.38 3.87 27.21
CA LYS A 305 -28.57 3.05 26.91
C LYS A 305 -28.47 2.32 25.56
N LEU A 306 -27.50 2.72 24.73
CA LEU A 306 -27.32 2.15 23.38
C LEU A 306 -26.58 0.81 23.40
N GLY A 307 -25.88 0.44 24.48
CA GLY A 307 -25.14 -0.83 24.54
C GLY A 307 -25.99 -2.03 24.95
N ILE A 308 -27.25 -2.04 24.48
CA ILE A 308 -28.19 -3.16 24.56
C ILE A 308 -28.73 -3.43 23.15
N ILE A 309 -28.85 -4.71 22.81
CA ILE A 309 -29.58 -5.27 21.68
C ILE A 309 -30.78 -6.01 22.27
N LYS A 310 -32.00 -5.61 21.91
CA LYS A 310 -33.22 -6.27 22.37
C LYS A 310 -33.64 -7.32 21.35
N ASP A 311 -34.27 -8.39 21.83
CA ASP A 311 -35.02 -9.28 20.97
C ASP A 311 -36.49 -8.87 21.02
N ASP A 312 -37.13 -8.85 19.85
CA ASP A 312 -38.54 -8.51 19.72
C ASP A 312 -39.43 -9.74 19.90
N LEU A 313 -38.88 -10.94 19.71
CA LEU A 313 -39.58 -12.22 19.85
C LEU A 313 -39.57 -12.71 21.29
N THR A 314 -38.43 -12.58 21.96
CA THR A 314 -38.26 -12.91 23.37
C THR A 314 -38.12 -11.62 24.17
N SER A 315 -38.59 -11.54 25.41
CA SER A 315 -38.30 -10.39 26.29
C SER A 315 -36.83 -10.30 26.71
N GLY A 316 -35.92 -10.93 25.95
CA GLY A 316 -34.50 -10.99 26.19
C GLY A 316 -33.75 -9.82 25.56
N PHE A 317 -32.59 -9.55 26.11
CA PHE A 317 -31.65 -8.58 25.60
C PHE A 317 -30.22 -9.05 25.83
N MET A 318 -29.34 -8.67 24.91
CA MET A 318 -27.90 -8.81 25.01
C MET A 318 -27.30 -7.42 25.21
N GLY A 319 -26.34 -7.26 26.10
CA GLY A 319 -25.75 -5.95 26.37
C GLY A 319 -24.32 -6.05 26.84
N MET A 320 -23.61 -4.93 26.87
CA MET A 320 -22.24 -4.92 27.40
C MET A 320 -22.21 -4.60 28.89
N PRO A 321 -21.32 -5.24 29.67
CA PRO A 321 -21.18 -4.95 31.09
C PRO A 321 -21.01 -3.44 31.34
N TYR A 322 -21.85 -2.87 32.21
CA TYR A 322 -21.87 -1.45 32.59
C TYR A 322 -22.18 -0.46 31.44
N ARG A 323 -22.72 -0.95 30.32
CA ARG A 323 -22.98 -0.18 29.09
C ARG A 323 -24.40 -0.38 28.58
N GLY A 324 -25.35 -0.53 29.50
CA GLY A 324 -26.77 -0.69 29.24
C GLY A 324 -27.47 -0.89 30.58
N GLY A 325 -28.44 -0.06 30.94
CA GLY A 325 -29.24 -0.25 32.15
C GLY A 325 -30.68 -0.60 31.77
N ASP A 326 -31.34 -1.42 32.58
CA ASP A 326 -32.81 -1.48 32.58
C ASP A 326 -33.35 -0.05 32.83
N GLU A 327 -34.53 0.27 32.30
CA GLU A 327 -35.21 1.56 32.41
C GLU A 327 -35.40 2.03 33.86
N ASN A 328 -35.20 1.13 34.84
CA ASN A 328 -35.33 1.36 36.27
C ASN A 328 -34.01 1.67 37.01
N ASP A 329 -32.87 1.90 36.34
CA ASP A 329 -31.57 2.39 36.86
C ASP A 329 -30.90 1.62 38.03
N ASN A 330 -31.57 0.63 38.63
CA ASN A 330 -31.10 -0.05 39.85
C ASN A 330 -30.20 -1.27 39.60
N TYR A 331 -30.06 -1.70 38.35
CA TYR A 331 -29.20 -2.82 37.98
C TYR A 331 -28.25 -2.40 36.87
N GLN A 332 -26.97 -2.20 37.23
CA GLN A 332 -25.93 -2.14 36.22
C GLN A 332 -25.90 -3.52 35.55
N ASN A 333 -26.11 -3.57 34.24
CA ASN A 333 -26.05 -4.82 33.50
C ASN A 333 -24.62 -5.37 33.65
N GLU A 334 -24.45 -6.44 34.42
CA GLU A 334 -23.17 -7.12 34.64
C GLU A 334 -22.94 -8.25 33.61
N SER A 335 -23.96 -8.51 32.79
CA SER A 335 -24.12 -9.71 31.99
C SER A 335 -24.12 -9.38 30.50
N PHE A 336 -23.60 -10.30 29.68
CA PHE A 336 -23.69 -10.17 28.22
C PHE A 336 -25.08 -10.53 27.70
N TYR A 337 -25.79 -11.43 28.37
CA TYR A 337 -27.12 -11.88 27.97
C TYR A 337 -28.08 -11.97 29.17
N THR A 338 -29.29 -11.47 28.97
CA THR A 338 -30.34 -11.38 29.99
C THR A 338 -31.70 -11.67 29.35
N VAL A 339 -32.46 -12.64 29.86
CA VAL A 339 -33.84 -12.93 29.45
C VAL A 339 -34.81 -12.25 30.42
N GLY A 340 -35.40 -11.10 30.08
CA GLY A 340 -36.23 -10.31 31.03
C GLY A 340 -35.46 -9.87 32.30
N ASN A 341 -36.16 -9.35 33.32
CA ASN A 341 -35.51 -8.85 34.56
C ASN A 341 -34.97 -9.96 35.51
N LYS A 342 -34.82 -11.20 35.05
CA LYS A 342 -34.67 -12.38 35.94
C LYS A 342 -33.45 -13.28 35.67
N TYR A 343 -32.78 -13.15 34.54
CA TYR A 343 -31.68 -14.04 34.13
C TYR A 343 -30.39 -13.25 34.03
N ARG A 344 -29.27 -13.77 34.55
CA ARG A 344 -27.97 -13.10 34.41
C ARG A 344 -26.95 -14.11 33.87
N ASN A 345 -26.44 -13.90 32.67
CA ASN A 345 -25.28 -14.64 32.19
C ASN A 345 -24.01 -13.77 32.26
N ASN A 346 -23.13 -14.10 33.20
CA ASN A 346 -21.82 -13.49 33.30
C ASN A 346 -20.85 -14.37 32.50
N ALA A 347 -20.53 -13.95 31.28
CA ALA A 347 -19.51 -14.61 30.48
C ALA A 347 -18.10 -14.14 30.91
N PHE A 348 -17.23 -15.10 31.24
CA PHE A 348 -15.82 -14.91 31.57
C PHE A 348 -14.96 -15.56 30.48
N PHE A 349 -13.79 -14.98 30.20
CA PHE A 349 -12.90 -15.50 29.17
C PHE A 349 -11.49 -15.59 29.70
N ASP A 350 -10.84 -16.68 29.35
CA ASP A 350 -9.45 -16.96 29.68
C ASP A 350 -8.74 -17.37 28.39
N ALA A 351 -7.53 -16.86 28.16
CA ALA A 351 -6.76 -17.18 26.97
C ALA A 351 -5.71 -18.22 27.36
N GLY A 352 -5.93 -19.48 26.95
CA GLY A 352 -4.90 -20.51 27.09
C GLY A 352 -3.67 -20.12 26.27
N SER A 353 -2.55 -19.88 26.95
CA SER A 353 -1.34 -19.30 26.35
C SER A 353 -0.42 -20.34 25.71
N THR A 354 0.42 -19.78 24.83
CA THR A 354 1.70 -20.24 24.31
C THR A 354 2.60 -20.98 25.29
N ASN A 355 3.25 -22.05 24.82
CA ASN A 355 4.44 -22.70 25.40
C ASN A 355 4.68 -22.46 26.91
N ASN A 356 4.15 -23.36 27.75
CA ASN A 356 4.38 -23.47 29.21
C ASN A 356 3.90 -22.34 30.13
N TYR A 357 3.32 -21.27 29.61
CA TYR A 357 2.48 -20.38 30.41
C TYR A 357 1.04 -20.65 30.00
N THR A 358 0.19 -21.18 30.86
CA THR A 358 -1.23 -20.81 30.79
C THR A 358 -1.29 -19.39 31.32
N ALA A 359 -2.09 -18.50 30.74
CA ALA A 359 -2.42 -17.26 31.42
C ALA A 359 -3.39 -17.57 32.58
N TYR A 360 -3.03 -18.50 33.47
CA TYR A 360 -3.65 -18.50 34.79
C TYR A 360 -3.32 -17.15 35.40
N ILE A 361 -4.36 -16.36 35.59
CA ILE A 361 -4.31 -15.19 36.44
C ILE A 361 -4.01 -15.73 37.86
N ASP A 362 -2.72 -15.85 38.15
CA ASP A 362 -2.05 -16.26 39.39
C ASP A 362 -2.99 -16.69 40.53
N ASN A 363 -3.28 -18.00 40.66
CA ASN A 363 -3.64 -18.81 41.85
C ASN A 363 -4.47 -18.18 43.02
N LYS A 364 -5.11 -17.03 42.82
CA LYS A 364 -5.80 -16.25 43.85
C LYS A 364 -7.24 -16.05 43.41
N ARG A 365 -8.11 -16.86 44.01
CA ARG A 365 -9.58 -16.80 44.03
C ARG A 365 -10.23 -16.13 42.80
N TYR A 366 -10.69 -16.98 41.90
CA TYR A 366 -11.68 -16.63 40.87
C TYR A 366 -12.92 -16.05 41.54
N ASP A 367 -13.13 -14.73 41.46
CA ASP A 367 -14.37 -14.11 41.92
C ASP A 367 -15.36 -14.01 40.75
N SER A 368 -16.23 -15.01 40.69
CA SER A 368 -17.26 -15.22 39.68
C SER A 368 -18.37 -14.15 39.66
N LEU A 369 -18.25 -13.08 40.46
CA LEU A 369 -19.20 -11.96 40.51
C LEU A 369 -18.80 -10.76 39.64
N TYR A 370 -17.61 -10.74 39.02
CA TYR A 370 -17.07 -9.47 38.49
C TYR A 370 -16.74 -9.40 36.98
N GLY A 371 -17.13 -10.38 36.15
CA GLY A 371 -16.79 -10.39 34.71
C GLY A 371 -15.28 -10.20 34.46
N PHE A 372 -14.86 -9.62 33.33
CA PHE A 372 -13.47 -9.17 33.08
C PHE A 372 -12.97 -8.05 34.02
N ARG A 373 -13.30 -8.08 35.31
CA ARG A 373 -12.55 -7.38 36.35
C ARG A 373 -11.53 -8.36 36.92
N THR A 374 -10.41 -8.46 36.23
CA THR A 374 -9.19 -8.63 36.99
C THR A 374 -8.62 -7.23 37.21
N PRO A 375 -8.61 -6.70 38.45
CA PRO A 375 -7.75 -5.57 38.79
C PRO A 375 -6.25 -5.84 38.53
N PHE A 376 -5.91 -7.07 38.11
CA PHE A 376 -4.57 -7.54 37.77
C PHE A 376 -4.13 -7.24 36.33
N LEU A 377 -5.07 -6.93 35.41
CA LEU A 377 -4.76 -6.43 34.06
C LEU A 377 -4.57 -4.90 34.06
N GLY A 378 -3.80 -4.38 35.01
CA GLY A 378 -3.66 -2.95 35.29
C GLY A 378 -3.12 -2.06 34.15
N LYS A 379 -2.94 -2.62 32.94
CA LYS A 379 -2.47 -1.92 31.74
C LYS A 379 -3.21 -2.31 30.44
N THR A 380 -4.38 -2.93 30.51
CA THR A 380 -5.14 -3.25 29.28
C THR A 380 -5.97 -2.06 28.80
N LEU A 381 -5.81 -1.66 27.54
CA LEU A 381 -6.73 -0.71 26.90
C LEU A 381 -8.05 -1.42 26.57
N ARG A 382 -9.17 -0.74 26.78
CA ARG A 382 -10.51 -1.29 26.57
C ARG A 382 -11.36 -0.34 25.75
N TYR A 383 -11.98 -0.86 24.70
CA TYR A 383 -12.91 -0.12 23.86
C TYR A 383 -14.25 -0.83 23.87
N TYR A 384 -15.32 -0.04 23.96
CA TYR A 384 -16.70 -0.49 23.85
C TYR A 384 -17.31 0.32 22.74
N VAL A 385 -17.76 -0.32 21.68
CA VAL A 385 -18.25 0.37 20.50
C VAL A 385 -19.50 -0.31 19.93
N LYS A 386 -20.33 0.43 19.18
CA LYS A 386 -21.57 -0.05 18.56
C LYS A 386 -21.58 0.26 17.07
N LYS A 387 -22.19 -0.63 16.28
CA LYS A 387 -22.50 -0.38 14.86
C LYS A 387 -23.79 -1.11 14.51
N GLY A 388 -24.87 -0.37 14.29
CA GLY A 388 -26.21 -0.95 14.11
C GLY A 388 -26.59 -1.83 15.31
N ASP A 389 -27.05 -3.06 15.07
CA ASP A 389 -27.40 -4.05 16.10
C ASP A 389 -26.24 -4.95 16.52
N ARG A 390 -25.01 -4.45 16.37
CA ARG A 390 -23.79 -5.10 16.86
C ARG A 390 -23.11 -4.26 17.94
N LEU A 391 -22.68 -4.92 19.00
CA LEU A 391 -21.87 -4.38 20.08
C LEU A 391 -20.49 -5.04 20.00
N ARG A 392 -19.42 -4.25 20.13
CA ARG A 392 -18.04 -4.75 20.10
C ARG A 392 -17.27 -4.30 21.34
N GLN A 393 -16.59 -5.24 21.97
CA GLN A 393 -15.65 -4.99 23.06
C GLN A 393 -14.26 -5.40 22.61
N VAL A 394 -13.31 -4.47 22.66
CA VAL A 394 -11.90 -4.73 22.31
C VAL A 394 -11.05 -4.58 23.56
N PHE A 395 -10.24 -5.60 23.86
CA PHE A 395 -9.23 -5.56 24.91
C PHE A 395 -7.85 -5.73 24.29
N VAL A 396 -6.93 -4.83 24.62
CA VAL A 396 -5.55 -4.92 24.18
C VAL A 396 -4.69 -5.38 25.35
N ASP A 397 -4.09 -6.56 25.22
CA ASP A 397 -3.12 -7.08 26.17
C ASP A 397 -1.71 -7.06 25.59
N ARG A 398 -1.00 -5.97 25.90
CA ARG A 398 0.38 -5.73 25.47
C ARG A 398 1.38 -6.66 26.14
N THR A 399 1.01 -7.32 27.25
CA THR A 399 1.95 -8.20 27.96
C THR A 399 2.17 -9.51 27.24
N VAL A 400 1.13 -9.99 26.52
CA VAL A 400 1.16 -11.22 25.73
C VAL A 400 1.03 -10.97 24.22
N ASN A 401 1.02 -9.71 23.78
CA ASN A 401 0.86 -9.28 22.39
C ASN A 401 -0.40 -9.87 21.73
N ILE A 402 -1.55 -9.66 22.38
CA ILE A 402 -2.84 -10.15 21.91
C ILE A 402 -3.90 -9.04 21.97
N ILE A 403 -4.81 -9.02 20.99
CA ILE A 403 -6.06 -8.26 21.06
C ILE A 403 -7.23 -9.24 21.15
N TYR A 404 -8.06 -9.10 22.18
CA TYR A 404 -9.34 -9.80 22.32
C TYR A 404 -10.45 -8.94 21.77
N VAL A 405 -11.33 -9.52 20.96
CA VAL A 405 -12.52 -8.87 20.42
C VAL A 405 -13.72 -9.75 20.72
N VAL A 406 -14.72 -9.18 21.38
CA VAL A 406 -16.02 -9.80 21.61
C VAL A 406 -17.06 -9.02 20.81
N ASP A 407 -17.62 -9.64 19.79
CA ASP A 407 -18.73 -9.09 19.02
C ASP A 407 -20.03 -9.74 19.47
N ALA A 408 -20.91 -8.97 20.10
CA ALA A 408 -22.23 -9.36 20.54
C ALA A 408 -23.28 -8.82 19.55
N TYR A 409 -24.13 -9.67 19.00
CA TYR A 409 -25.13 -9.28 18.00
C TYR A 409 -26.34 -10.22 17.99
N LYS A 410 -27.44 -9.79 17.37
CA LYS A 410 -28.57 -10.65 17.06
C LYS A 410 -28.43 -11.21 15.65
N THR A 411 -28.52 -12.53 15.50
CA THR A 411 -28.57 -13.22 14.20
C THR A 411 -29.94 -13.02 13.55
N LYS A 412 -30.02 -13.24 12.23
CA LYS A 412 -31.32 -13.27 11.53
C LYS A 412 -32.24 -14.33 12.12
N SER A 413 -31.65 -15.43 12.56
CA SER A 413 -32.25 -16.56 13.26
C SER A 413 -32.78 -16.24 14.67
N GLY A 414 -32.77 -14.97 15.10
CA GLY A 414 -33.25 -14.54 16.42
C GLY A 414 -32.34 -14.90 17.59
N TYR A 415 -31.28 -15.68 17.38
CA TYR A 415 -30.27 -15.94 18.40
C TYR A 415 -29.51 -14.68 18.71
N PHE A 416 -29.21 -14.52 19.99
CA PHE A 416 -28.10 -13.68 20.37
C PHE A 416 -26.80 -14.45 20.17
N SER A 417 -25.79 -13.81 19.61
CA SER A 417 -24.51 -14.42 19.32
C SER A 417 -23.38 -13.59 19.86
N GLU A 418 -22.34 -14.28 20.34
CA GLU A 418 -21.07 -13.69 20.74
C GLU A 418 -19.94 -14.34 19.93
N ASP A 419 -19.24 -13.54 19.13
CA ASP A 419 -18.02 -13.96 18.44
C ASP A 419 -16.80 -13.53 19.27
N PHE A 420 -15.98 -14.50 19.64
CA PHE A 420 -14.71 -14.31 20.31
C PHE A 420 -13.60 -14.40 19.30
N SER A 421 -12.98 -13.27 19.00
CA SER A 421 -11.79 -13.21 18.17
C SER A 421 -10.56 -12.85 19.01
N ILE A 422 -9.50 -13.62 18.86
CA ILE A 422 -8.21 -13.36 19.51
C ILE A 422 -7.17 -13.16 18.41
N TYR A 423 -6.66 -11.94 18.30
CA TYR A 423 -5.67 -11.53 17.31
C TYR A 423 -4.25 -11.66 17.89
N ASN A 424 -3.34 -12.20 17.11
CA ASN A 424 -1.92 -12.17 17.44
C ASN A 424 -1.31 -10.84 17.00
N THR A 425 -0.98 -9.95 17.94
CA THR A 425 -0.26 -8.71 17.61
C THR A 425 1.25 -8.90 17.68
N GLY A 426 1.73 -10.05 18.14
CA GLY A 426 3.15 -10.37 18.21
C GLY A 426 3.79 -10.51 16.82
N SER A 427 5.11 -10.34 16.78
CA SER A 427 5.94 -10.57 15.60
C SER A 427 6.43 -12.01 15.54
N THR A 428 5.59 -13.01 15.82
CA THR A 428 5.88 -14.43 15.60
C THR A 428 4.56 -15.18 15.59
N ASN A 429 4.50 -16.37 14.99
CA ASN A 429 3.33 -17.24 15.14
C ASN A 429 3.09 -17.59 16.61
N THR A 430 1.88 -17.33 17.10
CA THR A 430 1.47 -17.54 18.48
C THR A 430 0.46 -18.68 18.52
N SER A 431 0.68 -19.68 19.37
CA SER A 431 -0.32 -20.71 19.62
C SER A 431 -1.44 -20.13 20.48
N ILE A 432 -2.62 -19.92 19.88
CA ILE A 432 -3.76 -19.30 20.56
C ILE A 432 -4.93 -20.28 20.59
N GLY A 433 -5.42 -20.57 21.79
CA GLY A 433 -6.71 -21.23 22.04
C GLY A 433 -7.71 -20.22 22.59
N VAL A 434 -9.01 -20.48 22.38
CA VAL A 434 -10.07 -19.69 23.00
C VAL A 434 -10.64 -20.51 24.15
N HIS A 435 -10.73 -19.96 25.35
CA HIS A 435 -11.46 -20.59 26.44
C HIS A 435 -12.46 -19.58 27.03
N ALA A 436 -13.72 -19.99 27.09
CA ALA A 436 -14.79 -19.21 27.68
C ALA A 436 -15.37 -20.00 28.86
N ALA A 437 -15.36 -19.40 30.04
CA ALA A 437 -16.03 -19.91 31.21
C ALA A 437 -17.26 -19.04 31.47
N GLN A 438 -18.43 -19.63 31.47
CA GLN A 438 -19.67 -18.86 31.61
C GLN A 438 -20.43 -19.31 32.83
N ARG A 439 -20.99 -18.32 33.54
CA ARG A 439 -21.83 -18.52 34.71
C ARG A 439 -23.24 -18.08 34.37
N ILE A 440 -24.18 -19.00 34.40
CA ILE A 440 -25.61 -18.69 34.30
C ILE A 440 -26.19 -18.66 35.71
N ASP A 441 -26.65 -17.48 36.11
CA ASP A 441 -27.33 -17.23 37.37
C ASP A 441 -28.83 -17.03 37.15
N TYR A 442 -29.64 -17.76 37.92
CA TYR A 442 -31.10 -17.62 37.95
C TYR A 442 -31.52 -16.83 39.17
N ALA A 443 -31.83 -15.54 38.99
CA ALA A 443 -32.35 -14.71 40.05
C ALA A 443 -33.87 -14.91 40.18
N GLY A 444 -34.31 -15.55 41.27
CA GLY A 444 -35.72 -15.55 41.68
C GLY A 444 -36.57 -16.76 41.30
N TYR A 445 -35.97 -17.87 40.82
CA TYR A 445 -36.69 -19.14 40.61
C TYR A 445 -36.26 -20.20 41.65
N SER A 446 -37.23 -20.71 42.42
CA SER A 446 -37.05 -21.81 43.40
C SER A 446 -37.39 -23.18 42.81
N GLY A 447 -36.99 -23.44 41.57
CA GLY A 447 -37.36 -24.64 40.80
C GLY A 447 -36.16 -25.48 40.31
N PHE A 448 -36.43 -26.73 39.92
CA PHE A 448 -35.42 -27.64 39.36
C PHE A 448 -34.88 -27.11 38.04
N VAL A 449 -33.60 -26.76 37.96
CA VAL A 449 -32.96 -26.49 36.68
C VAL A 449 -32.29 -27.76 36.19
N SER A 450 -32.71 -28.21 35.01
CA SER A 450 -32.15 -29.39 34.36
C SER A 450 -31.27 -28.96 33.19
N LEU A 451 -30.04 -29.45 33.13
CA LEU A 451 -29.16 -29.27 31.97
C LEU A 451 -29.10 -30.55 31.14
N TYR A 452 -29.35 -30.43 29.84
CA TYR A 452 -29.36 -31.53 28.88
C TYR A 452 -28.23 -31.35 27.86
N ASP A 453 -27.52 -32.43 27.56
CA ASP A 453 -26.58 -32.49 26.43
C ASP A 453 -27.34 -32.55 25.09
N LYS A 454 -26.93 -31.74 24.11
CA LYS A 454 -27.45 -31.75 22.73
C LYS A 454 -26.36 -31.94 21.66
N GLY A 455 -25.21 -32.51 22.03
CA GLY A 455 -24.08 -32.75 21.14
C GLY A 455 -23.22 -31.49 20.95
N ALA A 456 -23.66 -30.56 20.10
CA ALA A 456 -22.94 -29.31 19.80
C ALA A 456 -23.14 -28.18 20.84
N GLY A 457 -23.76 -28.49 21.97
CA GLY A 457 -24.20 -27.52 22.97
C GLY A 457 -25.06 -28.16 24.05
N PHE A 458 -25.75 -27.33 24.83
CA PHE A 458 -26.64 -27.80 25.89
C PHE A 458 -27.93 -26.98 25.97
N ILE A 459 -28.98 -27.61 26.49
CA ILE A 459 -30.23 -26.93 26.86
C ILE A 459 -30.33 -26.91 28.37
N GLN A 460 -30.56 -25.73 28.91
CA GLN A 460 -30.98 -25.54 30.27
C GLN A 460 -32.50 -25.34 30.30
N SER A 461 -33.23 -26.17 31.05
CA SER A 461 -34.68 -26.05 31.17
C SER A 461 -35.08 -25.73 32.61
N VAL A 462 -35.85 -24.66 32.78
CA VAL A 462 -36.35 -24.17 34.06
C VAL A 462 -37.88 -24.22 34.05
N PRO A 463 -38.51 -25.08 34.86
CA PRO A 463 -39.95 -25.11 34.97
C PRO A 463 -40.44 -23.84 35.66
N TYR A 464 -41.46 -23.21 35.10
CA TYR A 464 -42.21 -22.15 35.74
C TYR A 464 -43.72 -22.47 35.68
N TYR A 465 -44.49 -21.89 36.58
CA TYR A 465 -45.94 -22.06 36.59
C TYR A 465 -46.61 -20.77 36.12
N GLU A 466 -47.40 -20.88 35.06
CA GLU A 466 -48.32 -19.84 34.61
C GLU A 466 -49.74 -20.27 35.00
N GLY A 467 -50.19 -19.81 36.17
CA GLY A 467 -51.37 -20.38 36.83
C GLY A 467 -51.14 -21.82 37.26
N THR A 468 -51.94 -22.77 36.75
CA THR A 468 -51.81 -24.21 37.03
C THR A 468 -51.00 -24.96 35.97
N ILE A 469 -50.65 -24.30 34.86
CA ILE A 469 -49.92 -24.93 33.76
C ILE A 469 -48.43 -24.83 34.03
N LYS A 470 -47.76 -25.98 34.12
CA LYS A 470 -46.30 -26.07 34.17
C LYS A 470 -45.76 -25.81 32.77
N LYS A 471 -45.09 -24.67 32.59
CA LYS A 471 -44.34 -24.32 31.39
C LYS A 471 -42.85 -24.45 31.67
N HIS A 472 -42.05 -24.41 30.63
CA HIS A 472 -40.60 -24.45 30.72
C HIS A 472 -40.03 -23.21 30.04
N HIS A 473 -39.10 -22.54 30.71
CA HIS A 473 -38.17 -21.64 30.03
C HIS A 473 -36.95 -22.46 29.67
N SER A 474 -36.63 -22.53 28.39
CA SER A 474 -35.43 -23.24 27.94
C SER A 474 -34.41 -22.23 27.42
N LEU A 475 -33.16 -22.36 27.83
CA LEU A 475 -32.00 -21.63 27.32
C LEU A 475 -31.12 -22.63 26.58
N SER A 476 -31.06 -22.52 25.27
CA SER A 476 -30.12 -23.29 24.44
C SER A 476 -28.85 -22.48 24.25
N ILE A 477 -27.70 -23.14 24.46
CA ILE A 477 -26.39 -22.58 24.18
C ILE A 477 -25.67 -23.51 23.22
N LYS A 478 -25.27 -22.98 22.06
CA LYS A 478 -24.58 -23.73 21.00
C LYS A 478 -23.24 -23.10 20.67
N PHE A 479 -22.29 -23.93 20.27
CA PHE A 479 -20.93 -23.50 19.97
C PHE A 479 -20.59 -23.70 18.50
N LYS A 480 -20.02 -22.67 17.87
CA LYS A 480 -19.57 -22.69 16.49
C LYS A 480 -18.10 -22.30 16.39
N ASP A 481 -17.39 -22.86 15.41
CA ASP A 481 -16.06 -22.38 15.02
C ASP A 481 -16.17 -21.03 14.28
N GLY A 482 -15.03 -20.41 14.00
CA GLY A 482 -14.97 -19.17 13.21
C GLY A 482 -15.44 -19.30 11.74
N ARG A 483 -15.81 -20.50 11.29
CA ARG A 483 -16.39 -20.77 9.96
C ARG A 483 -17.90 -21.02 10.05
N GLY A 484 -18.50 -20.92 11.24
CA GLY A 484 -19.92 -21.15 11.47
C GLY A 484 -20.31 -22.63 11.57
N ASN A 485 -19.36 -23.56 11.51
CA ASN A 485 -19.65 -24.97 11.75
C ASN A 485 -19.90 -25.18 13.24
N PHE A 486 -20.88 -25.99 13.58
CA PHE A 486 -21.00 -26.48 14.94
C PHE A 486 -19.72 -27.18 15.38
N LEU A 487 -19.28 -26.90 16.59
CA LEU A 487 -18.27 -27.69 17.27
C LEU A 487 -18.88 -29.05 17.65
N GLY A 488 -19.16 -29.90 16.66
CA GLY A 488 -19.75 -31.22 16.84
C GLY A 488 -18.77 -32.22 17.45
N ASP A 489 -19.23 -33.00 18.42
CA ASP A 489 -18.66 -34.20 19.06
C ASP A 489 -17.18 -34.17 19.57
N GLN A 490 -16.41 -33.09 19.39
CA GLN A 490 -14.96 -33.12 19.71
C GLN A 490 -14.34 -31.85 20.31
N ASP A 491 -15.06 -30.76 20.53
CA ASP A 491 -14.51 -29.56 21.20
C ASP A 491 -15.30 -29.16 22.46
N ARG A 492 -15.11 -30.03 23.46
CA ARG A 492 -14.87 -29.76 24.90
C ARG A 492 -15.66 -28.65 25.55
N TRP A 493 -16.70 -29.06 26.27
CA TRP A 493 -17.33 -28.25 27.29
C TRP A 493 -17.49 -29.07 28.57
N ALA A 494 -17.24 -28.50 29.74
CA ALA A 494 -17.43 -29.18 31.02
C ALA A 494 -18.47 -28.43 31.83
N VAL A 495 -19.51 -29.12 32.29
CA VAL A 495 -20.60 -28.55 33.10
C VAL A 495 -20.48 -29.02 34.54
N GLY A 496 -20.70 -28.11 35.47
CA GLY A 496 -20.85 -28.44 36.88
C GLY A 496 -21.37 -27.29 37.72
N THR A 497 -21.28 -27.48 39.03
CA THR A 497 -21.78 -26.57 40.07
C THR A 497 -20.60 -26.06 40.89
N THR A 498 -20.68 -24.81 41.34
CA THR A 498 -19.68 -24.17 42.19
C THR A 498 -19.72 -24.64 43.65
N PHE A 499 -20.74 -25.38 44.07
CA PHE A 499 -20.93 -25.81 45.46
C PHE A 499 -20.92 -27.34 45.62
N GLU A 500 -20.37 -27.81 46.74
CA GLU A 500 -20.53 -29.18 47.24
C GLU A 500 -22.00 -29.42 47.58
N SER A 501 -22.82 -29.71 46.58
CA SER A 501 -24.17 -30.20 46.84
C SER A 501 -24.08 -31.65 47.30
N ASN A 502 -24.71 -31.99 48.43
CA ASN A 502 -24.88 -33.39 48.87
C ASN A 502 -25.74 -34.23 47.89
N ALA A 503 -26.24 -33.63 46.81
CA ALA A 503 -27.00 -34.31 45.77
C ALA A 503 -26.07 -35.15 44.88
N LYS A 504 -26.16 -36.47 45.02
CA LYS A 504 -25.56 -37.44 44.10
C LYS A 504 -26.62 -37.88 43.07
N PRO A 505 -26.67 -37.30 41.86
CA PRO A 505 -27.50 -37.88 40.82
C PRO A 505 -26.97 -39.29 40.48
N ASN A 506 -27.80 -40.31 40.65
CA ASN A 506 -27.54 -41.69 40.24
C ASN A 506 -26.27 -42.36 40.81
N ASN A 507 -25.91 -42.09 42.09
CA ASN A 507 -24.69 -42.63 42.74
C ASN A 507 -23.36 -42.25 42.07
N LYS A 508 -23.36 -41.40 41.04
CA LYS A 508 -22.12 -40.82 40.47
C LYS A 508 -21.74 -39.58 41.29
N PRO A 509 -20.45 -39.36 41.58
CA PRO A 509 -20.03 -38.14 42.26
C PRO A 509 -20.42 -36.93 41.39
N PRO A 510 -21.03 -35.88 41.96
CA PRO A 510 -21.26 -34.64 41.21
C PRO A 510 -19.93 -34.13 40.66
N ILE A 511 -19.92 -33.68 39.40
CA ILE A 511 -18.75 -33.04 38.81
C ILE A 511 -18.63 -31.67 39.49
N LEU A 512 -17.84 -31.63 40.56
CA LEU A 512 -17.41 -30.41 41.21
C LEU A 512 -16.45 -29.70 40.26
N LEU A 513 -16.97 -28.71 39.52
CA LEU A 513 -16.13 -27.69 38.93
C LEU A 513 -15.73 -26.76 40.08
N LEU A 514 -14.66 -27.14 40.81
CA LEU A 514 -14.11 -26.36 41.92
C LEU A 514 -13.61 -25.01 41.38
N THR A 515 -14.50 -24.02 41.28
CA THR A 515 -14.10 -22.63 41.03
C THR A 515 -13.25 -22.08 42.17
N ASP A 516 -13.36 -22.64 43.39
CA ASP A 516 -12.59 -22.20 44.56
C ASP A 516 -11.09 -22.55 44.50
N ALA A 517 -10.69 -23.50 43.65
CA ALA A 517 -9.27 -23.83 43.42
C ALA A 517 -8.69 -23.18 42.15
N GLY A 518 -9.51 -22.47 41.37
CA GLY A 518 -9.07 -21.76 40.17
C GLY A 518 -8.43 -22.63 39.10
N VAL A 519 -8.83 -23.91 38.99
CA VAL A 519 -8.27 -24.81 37.97
C VAL A 519 -9.25 -24.90 36.81
N ASN A 520 -8.83 -24.46 35.62
CA ASN A 520 -9.56 -24.75 34.39
C ASN A 520 -9.70 -26.27 34.27
N TYR A 521 -10.91 -26.76 34.02
CA TYR A 521 -11.18 -28.17 33.85
C TYR A 521 -10.31 -28.81 32.76
N PHE A 522 -10.10 -28.09 31.66
CA PHE A 522 -9.24 -28.53 30.56
C PHE A 522 -7.75 -28.38 30.85
N LYS A 523 -7.38 -27.70 31.95
CA LYS A 523 -6.01 -27.24 32.24
C LYS A 523 -5.41 -26.59 30.98
N ASP A 524 -4.26 -27.06 30.54
CA ASP A 524 -3.57 -26.65 29.31
C ASP A 524 -3.82 -27.62 28.16
N ASP A 525 -4.52 -28.73 28.44
CA ASP A 525 -4.68 -29.87 27.54
C ASP A 525 -6.10 -29.92 26.97
N PHE A 526 -6.34 -29.00 26.03
CA PHE A 526 -7.46 -29.05 25.12
C PHE A 526 -7.29 -30.15 24.05
N SER A 527 -6.58 -31.26 24.33
CA SER A 527 -6.60 -32.51 23.53
C SER A 527 -7.37 -33.70 24.19
N LYS A 528 -7.77 -33.63 25.47
CA LYS A 528 -8.74 -34.57 26.12
C LYS A 528 -10.25 -34.22 26.06
N ARG A 529 -11.12 -35.17 25.67
CA ARG A 529 -12.59 -34.99 25.75
C ARG A 529 -13.03 -34.50 27.14
N GLY A 530 -14.07 -33.67 27.24
CA GLY A 530 -14.66 -33.34 28.53
C GLY A 530 -15.27 -34.61 29.16
N MET A 531 -15.22 -34.75 30.49
CA MET A 531 -15.65 -36.01 31.11
C MET A 531 -17.17 -36.24 30.99
N GLU A 532 -17.96 -35.22 30.70
CA GLU A 532 -19.39 -35.35 30.43
C GLU A 532 -19.67 -36.32 29.28
N ASN A 533 -18.89 -36.26 28.19
CA ASN A 533 -18.98 -37.20 27.07
C ASN A 533 -18.67 -38.65 27.48
N ASP A 534 -17.87 -38.84 28.53
CA ASP A 534 -17.54 -40.17 29.06
C ASP A 534 -18.62 -40.67 30.04
N PHE A 535 -19.46 -39.79 30.58
CA PHE A 535 -20.40 -40.11 31.66
C PHE A 535 -21.88 -39.98 31.33
N TYR A 536 -22.25 -39.20 30.30
CA TYR A 536 -23.61 -38.83 29.95
C TYR A 536 -23.84 -38.96 28.43
N PRO A 537 -24.76 -39.83 27.98
CA PRO A 537 -25.19 -39.86 26.58
C PRO A 537 -25.94 -38.59 26.16
N ASN A 538 -25.96 -38.28 24.86
CA ASN A 538 -26.77 -37.19 24.30
C ASN A 538 -28.22 -37.25 24.81
N ASN A 539 -28.84 -36.08 25.04
CA ASN A 539 -30.18 -35.89 25.61
C ASN A 539 -30.37 -36.37 27.06
N THR A 540 -29.32 -36.71 27.80
CA THR A 540 -29.45 -37.04 29.22
C THR A 540 -29.27 -35.83 30.12
N VAL A 541 -29.90 -35.87 31.31
CA VAL A 541 -29.75 -34.84 32.33
C VAL A 541 -28.35 -34.93 32.94
N ILE A 542 -27.52 -33.92 32.68
CA ILE A 542 -26.16 -33.81 33.21
C ILE A 542 -26.23 -33.39 34.69
N PHE A 543 -27.17 -32.48 35.01
CA PHE A 543 -27.35 -31.92 36.35
C PHE A 543 -28.81 -31.57 36.62
N SER A 544 -29.31 -31.91 37.82
CA SER A 544 -30.58 -31.41 38.36
C SER A 544 -30.45 -31.20 39.88
N ASN A 545 -30.61 -29.97 40.35
CA ASN A 545 -30.65 -29.67 41.79
C ASN A 545 -31.95 -28.94 42.16
N LYS A 546 -32.52 -29.31 43.31
CA LYS A 546 -33.75 -28.75 43.87
C LYS A 546 -33.49 -27.58 44.82
N ASP A 547 -32.34 -27.59 45.52
CA ASP A 547 -32.15 -26.81 46.75
C ASP A 547 -31.13 -25.67 46.61
N ASP A 548 -30.29 -25.66 45.58
CA ASP A 548 -29.44 -24.50 45.27
C ASP A 548 -29.23 -24.36 43.75
N VAL A 549 -30.00 -23.44 43.16
CA VAL A 549 -30.06 -23.15 41.72
C VAL A 549 -29.08 -22.03 41.33
N ARG A 550 -28.34 -21.50 42.31
CA ARG A 550 -27.84 -20.12 42.19
C ARG A 550 -26.78 -19.93 41.12
N SER A 551 -26.02 -20.94 40.71
CA SER A 551 -24.98 -20.78 39.67
C SER A 551 -24.60 -22.09 38.98
N GLN A 552 -24.88 -22.18 37.69
CA GLN A 552 -24.29 -23.22 36.84
C GLN A 552 -23.11 -22.62 36.09
N VAL A 553 -21.98 -23.32 36.11
CA VAL A 553 -20.77 -22.90 35.39
C VAL A 553 -20.48 -23.92 34.30
N PHE A 554 -20.16 -23.41 33.12
CA PHE A 554 -19.70 -24.23 32.02
C PHE A 554 -18.43 -23.63 31.45
N HIS A 555 -17.47 -24.50 31.18
CA HIS A 555 -16.24 -24.16 30.49
C HIS A 555 -16.39 -24.63 29.05
N MET A 556 -15.93 -23.86 28.08
CA MET A 556 -15.82 -24.27 26.69
C MET A 556 -14.50 -23.77 26.14
N GLY A 557 -13.97 -24.43 25.12
CA GLY A 557 -12.83 -23.87 24.42
C GLY A 557 -12.51 -24.52 23.11
N MET A 558 -11.78 -23.78 22.29
CA MET A 558 -11.22 -24.25 21.04
C MET A 558 -9.74 -24.58 21.23
N LYS A 559 -9.30 -25.65 20.55
CA LYS A 559 -7.91 -26.09 20.58
C LYS A 559 -6.96 -24.96 20.17
N PRO A 560 -5.80 -24.84 20.85
CA PRO A 560 -4.76 -23.94 20.40
C PRO A 560 -4.34 -24.25 18.96
N ARG A 561 -4.23 -23.20 18.14
CA ARG A 561 -3.66 -23.27 16.79
C ARG A 561 -2.62 -22.19 16.60
N LEU A 562 -1.64 -22.42 15.72
CA LEU A 562 -0.70 -21.37 15.34
C LEU A 562 -1.43 -20.27 14.58
N VAL A 563 -1.38 -19.06 15.10
CA VAL A 563 -1.95 -17.85 14.54
C VAL A 563 -0.80 -16.93 14.14
N ALA A 564 -0.71 -16.56 12.86
CA ALA A 564 0.34 -15.68 12.37
C ALA A 564 0.17 -14.23 12.87
N PRO A 565 1.23 -13.40 12.86
CA PRO A 565 1.12 -11.97 13.14
C PRO A 565 0.02 -11.30 12.32
N GLY A 566 -0.86 -10.54 12.97
CA GLY A 566 -1.99 -9.88 12.32
C GLY A 566 -3.23 -10.78 12.13
N GLU A 567 -3.05 -12.10 12.16
CA GLU A 567 -4.14 -13.07 12.02
C GLU A 567 -4.89 -13.27 13.35
N LYS A 568 -6.04 -13.95 13.27
CA LYS A 568 -6.89 -14.23 14.42
C LYS A 568 -7.36 -15.66 14.51
N VAL A 569 -7.83 -16.00 15.69
CA VAL A 569 -8.64 -17.18 15.93
C VAL A 569 -10.02 -16.75 16.40
N THR A 570 -11.08 -17.31 15.80
CA THR A 570 -12.47 -16.95 16.11
C THR A 570 -13.25 -18.18 16.56
N SER A 571 -14.05 -18.02 17.61
CA SER A 571 -15.09 -18.97 18.04
C SER A 571 -16.38 -18.20 18.31
N ARG A 572 -17.52 -18.88 18.29
CA ARG A 572 -18.84 -18.26 18.42
C ARG A 572 -19.73 -19.02 19.39
N ILE A 573 -20.50 -18.29 20.19
CA ILE A 573 -21.53 -18.83 21.08
C ILE A 573 -22.88 -18.28 20.64
N HIS A 574 -23.87 -19.14 20.46
CA HIS A 574 -25.25 -18.77 20.21
C HIS A 574 -26.08 -19.00 21.48
N TYR A 575 -26.88 -18.01 21.88
CA TYR A 575 -27.87 -18.09 22.94
C TYR A 575 -29.28 -18.00 22.37
N PHE A 576 -30.14 -18.89 22.83
CA PHE A 576 -31.55 -18.87 22.49
C PHE A 576 -32.40 -19.11 23.72
N SER A 577 -33.38 -18.25 23.96
CA SER A 577 -34.33 -18.40 25.07
C SER A 577 -35.71 -18.72 24.53
N GLY A 578 -36.17 -19.94 24.75
CA GLY A 578 -37.47 -20.44 24.29
C GLY A 578 -37.43 -21.96 24.16
N ASP A 579 -38.57 -22.57 23.86
CA ASP A 579 -38.59 -23.99 23.51
C ASP A 579 -37.78 -24.19 22.23
N GLU A 580 -36.73 -25.02 22.30
CA GLU A 580 -35.88 -25.29 21.14
C GLU A 580 -36.69 -26.10 20.12
N ILE A 581 -37.16 -25.43 19.07
CA ILE A 581 -37.84 -26.06 17.94
C ILE A 581 -36.75 -26.69 17.05
N PRO A 582 -36.94 -27.89 16.45
CA PRO A 582 -35.96 -28.42 15.50
C PRO A 582 -35.71 -27.39 14.38
N TYR A 583 -34.51 -26.82 14.38
CA TYR A 583 -34.10 -25.85 13.37
C TYR A 583 -33.88 -26.57 12.06
N MET A 584 -34.21 -25.86 10.99
CA MET A 584 -33.89 -26.33 9.66
C MET A 584 -32.37 -26.25 9.46
N ILE A 585 -31.79 -27.26 8.81
CA ILE A 585 -30.37 -27.29 8.49
C ILE A 585 -30.22 -27.00 7.01
N ILE A 586 -29.40 -26.02 6.65
CA ILE A 586 -29.05 -25.78 5.25
C ILE A 586 -27.58 -26.13 5.01
N GLU A 587 -27.33 -26.91 3.97
CA GLU A 587 -25.99 -27.21 3.47
C GLU A 587 -25.92 -26.86 1.98
N ALA A 588 -24.75 -26.37 1.52
CA ALA A 588 -24.50 -26.12 0.10
C ALA A 588 -23.39 -27.03 -0.44
N THR A 589 -23.48 -27.34 -1.74
CA THR A 589 -22.49 -28.09 -2.49
C THR A 589 -22.03 -27.28 -3.71
N PRO A 590 -20.72 -27.02 -3.86
CA PRO A 590 -19.65 -27.38 -2.93
C PRO A 590 -19.70 -26.55 -1.62
N LYS A 591 -19.09 -27.08 -0.54
CA LYS A 591 -19.05 -26.40 0.78
C LYS A 591 -18.18 -25.14 0.78
N GLU A 592 -17.23 -25.07 -0.15
CA GLU A 592 -16.39 -23.91 -0.42
C GLU A 592 -16.08 -23.87 -1.91
N TYR A 593 -15.69 -22.70 -2.42
CA TYR A 593 -15.35 -22.54 -3.82
C TYR A 593 -13.99 -21.86 -3.95
N ASN A 594 -13.03 -22.56 -4.55
CA ASN A 594 -11.65 -22.11 -4.68
C ASN A 594 -11.38 -21.69 -6.14
N VAL A 595 -10.95 -20.44 -6.36
CA VAL A 595 -10.69 -19.86 -7.68
C VAL A 595 -9.42 -19.00 -7.70
N TYR A 596 -8.93 -18.67 -8.90
CA TYR A 596 -7.88 -17.67 -9.09
C TYR A 596 -8.45 -16.25 -9.22
N GLU A 597 -7.59 -15.24 -9.18
CA GLU A 597 -7.95 -13.83 -9.16
C GLU A 597 -8.67 -13.32 -10.42
N GLU A 598 -8.44 -13.94 -11.58
CA GLU A 598 -9.11 -13.59 -12.84
C GLU A 598 -10.52 -14.19 -12.99
N TYR A 599 -11.03 -14.86 -11.96
CA TYR A 599 -12.37 -15.46 -12.00
C TYR A 599 -13.42 -14.42 -12.43
N ASP A 600 -14.12 -14.69 -13.53
CA ASP A 600 -15.00 -13.73 -14.22
C ASP A 600 -16.43 -14.24 -14.42
N ARG A 601 -16.79 -15.35 -13.78
CA ARG A 601 -18.07 -16.02 -14.00
C ARG A 601 -18.94 -16.06 -12.75
N ASP A 602 -20.22 -16.24 -12.98
CA ASP A 602 -21.19 -16.54 -11.94
C ASP A 602 -20.97 -17.96 -11.39
N THR A 603 -21.12 -18.14 -10.08
CA THR A 603 -20.90 -19.43 -9.41
C THR A 603 -22.22 -20.07 -9.01
N LYS A 604 -22.50 -21.28 -9.50
CA LYS A 604 -23.70 -22.02 -9.10
C LYS A 604 -23.41 -22.93 -7.90
N PHE A 605 -24.30 -22.91 -6.92
CA PHE A 605 -24.32 -23.81 -5.77
C PHE A 605 -25.65 -24.53 -5.69
N GLU A 606 -25.62 -25.81 -5.33
CA GLU A 606 -26.82 -26.56 -4.95
C GLU A 606 -26.96 -26.51 -3.42
N TYR A 607 -28.19 -26.43 -2.91
CA TYR A 607 -28.44 -26.48 -1.47
C TYR A 607 -29.43 -27.60 -1.10
N LEU A 608 -29.29 -28.10 0.13
CA LEU A 608 -30.23 -29.00 0.79
C LEU A 608 -30.65 -28.38 2.12
N LEU A 609 -31.93 -28.01 2.20
CA LEU A 609 -32.61 -27.64 3.43
C LEU A 609 -33.24 -28.90 4.04
N SER A 610 -32.96 -29.21 5.30
CA SER A 610 -33.43 -30.40 6.01
C SER A 610 -34.07 -30.04 7.34
N ASN A 611 -34.68 -31.02 8.02
CA ASN A 611 -35.36 -30.84 9.31
C ASN A 611 -36.50 -29.81 9.29
N ILE A 612 -37.20 -29.69 8.15
CA ILE A 612 -38.38 -28.84 8.07
C ILE A 612 -39.48 -29.43 8.97
N PRO A 613 -40.30 -28.65 9.70
CA PRO A 613 -41.19 -29.22 10.72
C PRO A 613 -42.20 -30.25 10.19
N ALA A 614 -42.87 -29.95 9.08
CA ALA A 614 -43.81 -30.84 8.40
C ALA A 614 -43.62 -30.87 6.87
N ALA A 615 -44.08 -31.95 6.24
CA ALA A 615 -44.16 -32.03 4.78
C ALA A 615 -45.20 -31.03 4.27
N GLY A 616 -44.90 -30.34 3.17
CA GLY A 616 -45.74 -29.27 2.62
C GLY A 616 -45.61 -27.91 3.30
N ASP A 617 -44.87 -27.81 4.41
CA ASP A 617 -44.49 -26.51 4.98
C ASP A 617 -43.73 -25.70 3.94
N ASN A 618 -43.89 -24.37 3.96
CA ASN A 618 -43.21 -23.49 3.04
C ASN A 618 -42.46 -22.38 3.77
N GLY A 619 -41.62 -21.66 3.03
CA GLY A 619 -40.90 -20.54 3.58
C GLY A 619 -39.97 -19.91 2.56
N THR A 620 -39.07 -19.06 3.02
CA THR A 620 -38.12 -18.32 2.18
C THR A 620 -36.69 -18.69 2.53
N ILE A 621 -35.81 -18.64 1.53
CA ILE A 621 -34.35 -18.73 1.66
C ILE A 621 -33.77 -17.42 1.13
N GLU A 622 -33.09 -16.69 2.00
CA GLU A 622 -32.34 -15.48 1.69
C GLU A 622 -30.85 -15.78 1.51
N PHE A 623 -30.29 -15.32 0.40
CA PHE A 623 -28.87 -15.31 0.10
C PHE A 623 -28.36 -13.88 0.27
N THR A 624 -27.37 -13.65 1.12
CA THR A 624 -26.68 -12.34 1.26
C THR A 624 -25.29 -12.45 0.65
N PHE A 625 -25.04 -11.69 -0.41
CA PHE A 625 -23.79 -11.74 -1.17
C PHE A 625 -22.70 -10.85 -0.54
N PRO A 626 -21.42 -10.96 -0.98
CA PRO A 626 -20.30 -10.21 -0.37
C PRO A 626 -20.39 -8.68 -0.45
N ASP A 627 -21.22 -8.15 -1.36
CA ASP A 627 -21.52 -6.72 -1.48
C ASP A 627 -22.74 -6.28 -0.64
N GLU A 628 -23.21 -7.16 0.25
CA GLU A 628 -24.37 -6.99 1.12
C GLU A 628 -25.74 -7.02 0.38
N THR A 629 -25.77 -7.23 -0.93
CA THR A 629 -27.04 -7.41 -1.66
C THR A 629 -27.70 -8.74 -1.30
N THR A 630 -29.03 -8.78 -1.27
CA THR A 630 -29.80 -9.98 -0.91
C THR A 630 -30.66 -10.49 -2.05
N LYS A 631 -30.90 -11.80 -2.07
CA LYS A 631 -31.85 -12.48 -2.97
C LYS A 631 -32.66 -13.50 -2.18
N GLN A 632 -33.98 -13.50 -2.36
CA GLN A 632 -34.87 -14.46 -1.70
C GLN A 632 -35.43 -15.48 -2.71
N VAL A 633 -35.63 -16.71 -2.26
CA VAL A 633 -36.24 -17.81 -3.03
C VAL A 633 -37.15 -18.62 -2.11
N ASP A 634 -38.36 -18.92 -2.57
CA ASP A 634 -39.30 -19.72 -1.80
C ASP A 634 -38.92 -21.21 -1.81
N TYR A 635 -39.26 -21.93 -0.75
CA TYR A 635 -39.12 -23.39 -0.67
C TYR A 635 -40.42 -24.04 -0.19
N ILE A 636 -40.60 -25.32 -0.54
CA ILE A 636 -41.67 -26.18 -0.05
C ILE A 636 -41.05 -27.51 0.40
N ALA A 637 -41.38 -27.97 1.59
CA ALA A 637 -40.89 -29.23 2.15
C ALA A 637 -41.49 -30.43 1.41
N ASP A 638 -40.64 -31.37 1.03
CA ASP A 638 -41.05 -32.67 0.49
C ASP A 638 -41.53 -33.63 1.59
N GLU A 639 -41.93 -34.83 1.21
CA GLU A 639 -42.37 -35.90 2.13
C GLU A 639 -41.29 -36.30 3.15
N ASN A 640 -40.01 -36.07 2.82
CA ASN A 640 -38.88 -36.33 3.72
C ASN A 640 -38.57 -35.13 4.63
N LYS A 641 -39.39 -34.08 4.59
CA LYS A 641 -39.18 -32.83 5.32
C LYS A 641 -37.88 -32.13 4.92
N THR A 642 -37.59 -32.15 3.63
CA THR A 642 -36.43 -31.51 3.01
C THR A 642 -36.85 -30.63 1.83
N SER A 643 -36.00 -29.69 1.45
CA SER A 643 -36.13 -28.93 0.21
C SER A 643 -34.77 -28.84 -0.47
N LYS A 644 -34.74 -29.00 -1.79
CA LYS A 644 -33.54 -28.90 -2.61
C LYS A 644 -33.70 -27.77 -3.61
N GLY A 645 -32.63 -27.03 -3.85
CA GLY A 645 -32.61 -26.01 -4.87
C GLY A 645 -31.19 -25.58 -5.22
N SER A 646 -31.10 -24.49 -5.97
CA SER A 646 -29.81 -23.92 -6.36
C SER A 646 -29.84 -22.40 -6.28
N PHE A 647 -28.68 -21.80 -6.07
CA PHE A 647 -28.49 -20.36 -6.17
C PHE A 647 -27.22 -20.05 -6.97
N ILE A 648 -27.14 -18.80 -7.41
CA ILE A 648 -26.01 -18.28 -8.17
C ILE A 648 -25.43 -17.11 -7.38
N VAL A 649 -24.12 -17.14 -7.13
CA VAL A 649 -23.37 -15.96 -6.67
C VAL A 649 -22.93 -15.19 -7.90
N PRO A 650 -23.52 -14.01 -8.18
CA PRO A 650 -23.15 -13.23 -9.36
C PRO A 650 -21.73 -12.71 -9.24
N ARG A 651 -20.97 -12.68 -10.34
CA ARG A 651 -19.62 -12.12 -10.33
C ARG A 651 -19.60 -10.64 -9.89
N ALA A 652 -20.67 -9.91 -10.20
CA ALA A 652 -20.81 -8.49 -9.87
C ALA A 652 -20.89 -8.19 -8.37
N THR A 653 -21.25 -9.18 -7.53
CA THR A 653 -21.31 -9.02 -6.07
C THR A 653 -19.95 -9.24 -5.39
N LEU A 654 -18.91 -9.53 -6.17
CA LEU A 654 -17.52 -9.61 -5.70
C LEU A 654 -16.74 -8.37 -6.17
N PRO A 655 -15.67 -7.96 -5.46
CA PRO A 655 -14.83 -6.84 -5.90
C PRO A 655 -14.31 -7.00 -7.34
N GLN A 656 -14.06 -5.90 -8.04
CA GLN A 656 -13.48 -5.96 -9.39
C GLN A 656 -12.12 -6.68 -9.37
N VAL A 657 -11.27 -6.33 -8.41
CA VAL A 657 -10.00 -7.03 -8.14
C VAL A 657 -10.20 -7.96 -6.94
N LEU A 658 -10.29 -9.26 -7.22
CA LEU A 658 -10.55 -10.27 -6.19
C LEU A 658 -9.34 -10.51 -5.27
N ASN A 659 -8.14 -10.52 -5.82
CA ASN A 659 -6.92 -10.60 -5.03
C ASN A 659 -5.74 -9.99 -5.79
N SER A 660 -5.23 -8.86 -5.30
CA SER A 660 -4.09 -8.14 -5.89
C SER A 660 -2.74 -8.62 -5.41
N ASP A 661 -2.68 -9.41 -4.34
CA ASP A 661 -1.47 -9.62 -3.56
C ASP A 661 -0.91 -11.02 -3.86
N PRO A 662 0.17 -11.15 -4.65
CA PRO A 662 0.70 -12.45 -5.06
C PRO A 662 1.13 -13.29 -3.87
N GLY A 663 0.84 -14.59 -3.93
CA GLY A 663 1.17 -15.51 -2.84
C GLY A 663 0.24 -15.38 -1.63
N THR A 664 -1.01 -14.94 -1.83
CA THR A 664 -2.02 -14.82 -0.76
C THR A 664 -3.37 -15.42 -1.16
N ILE A 665 -4.23 -15.65 -0.17
CA ILE A 665 -5.61 -16.12 -0.36
C ILE A 665 -6.55 -15.07 0.27
N LYS A 666 -7.51 -14.56 -0.50
CA LYS A 666 -8.60 -13.72 0.02
C LYS A 666 -9.90 -14.51 0.03
N SER A 667 -10.66 -14.48 1.12
CA SER A 667 -11.92 -15.20 1.26
C SER A 667 -13.10 -14.23 1.31
N TYR A 668 -14.10 -14.49 0.48
CA TYR A 668 -15.42 -13.85 0.50
C TYR A 668 -16.45 -14.86 0.98
N ALA A 669 -17.61 -14.43 1.47
CA ALA A 669 -18.65 -15.34 1.93
C ALA A 669 -20.01 -14.92 1.40
N THR A 670 -20.80 -15.89 0.92
CA THR A 670 -22.24 -15.70 0.70
C THR A 670 -22.98 -16.35 1.86
N GLU A 671 -23.69 -15.56 2.64
CA GLU A 671 -24.51 -16.07 3.75
C GLU A 671 -25.84 -16.62 3.21
N ILE A 672 -26.30 -17.71 3.79
CA ILE A 672 -27.55 -18.38 3.46
C ILE A 672 -28.37 -18.52 4.74
N TYR A 673 -29.60 -18.04 4.68
CA TYR A 673 -30.54 -18.05 5.78
C TYR A 673 -31.90 -18.51 5.23
N ALA A 674 -32.58 -19.45 5.89
CA ALA A 674 -33.96 -19.76 5.54
C ALA A 674 -34.89 -19.62 6.74
N GLU A 675 -36.16 -19.32 6.47
CA GLU A 675 -37.18 -19.14 7.49
C GLU A 675 -38.47 -19.83 7.04
N ASN A 676 -39.11 -20.55 7.96
CA ASN A 676 -40.42 -21.14 7.76
C ASN A 676 -41.51 -20.10 8.01
N GLU A 677 -42.35 -19.83 7.00
CA GLU A 677 -43.34 -18.74 7.07
C GLU A 677 -44.45 -19.01 8.09
N GLN A 678 -44.85 -20.27 8.27
CA GLN A 678 -45.94 -20.61 9.19
C GLN A 678 -45.54 -20.47 10.65
N LEU A 679 -44.29 -20.81 10.95
CA LEU A 679 -43.83 -21.01 12.32
C LEU A 679 -42.76 -19.99 12.74
N GLY A 680 -42.24 -19.18 11.80
CA GLY A 680 -41.13 -18.25 12.05
C GLY A 680 -39.85 -18.98 12.49
N ILE A 681 -39.66 -20.23 12.04
CA ILE A 681 -38.52 -21.06 12.45
C ILE A 681 -37.39 -20.83 11.45
N PRO A 682 -36.22 -20.37 11.89
CA PRO A 682 -35.07 -20.12 11.02
C PRO A 682 -34.20 -21.37 10.81
N THR A 683 -33.30 -21.30 9.82
CA THR A 683 -32.11 -22.16 9.75
C THR A 683 -31.02 -21.67 10.66
N ASP A 684 -29.99 -22.51 10.85
CA ASP A 684 -28.71 -22.01 11.30
C ASP A 684 -28.06 -21.09 10.27
N ASP A 685 -27.34 -20.07 10.75
CA ASP A 685 -26.48 -19.24 9.89
C ASP A 685 -25.46 -20.15 9.20
N TYR A 686 -25.51 -20.16 7.87
CA TYR A 686 -24.61 -20.92 7.01
C TYR A 686 -23.98 -19.95 6.00
N ALA A 687 -22.71 -20.16 5.67
CA ALA A 687 -22.04 -19.34 4.67
C ALA A 687 -21.16 -20.20 3.78
N VAL A 688 -21.15 -19.87 2.49
CA VAL A 688 -20.27 -20.54 1.52
C VAL A 688 -19.09 -19.62 1.23
N PRO A 689 -17.86 -20.00 1.63
CA PRO A 689 -16.69 -19.22 1.32
C PRO A 689 -16.27 -19.38 -0.15
N ILE A 690 -15.90 -18.26 -0.75
CA ILE A 690 -15.26 -18.16 -2.05
C ILE A 690 -13.82 -17.71 -1.80
N ASN A 691 -12.89 -18.64 -1.89
CA ASN A 691 -11.47 -18.42 -1.66
C ASN A 691 -10.79 -18.10 -2.99
N VAL A 692 -10.16 -16.93 -3.05
CA VAL A 692 -9.47 -16.40 -4.23
C VAL A 692 -7.98 -16.45 -3.99
N TYR A 693 -7.32 -17.37 -4.68
CA TYR A 693 -5.89 -17.59 -4.68
C TYR A 693 -5.27 -16.62 -5.67
N ASN A 694 -4.20 -15.93 -5.27
CA ASN A 694 -3.34 -15.22 -6.23
C ASN A 694 -2.03 -16.00 -6.31
N LEU A 695 -1.78 -16.59 -7.48
CA LEU A 695 -0.64 -17.49 -7.70
C LEU A 695 0.67 -16.77 -7.32
N GLY A 696 1.43 -17.38 -6.43
CA GLY A 696 2.67 -16.81 -5.94
C GLY A 696 3.21 -17.56 -4.74
N ALA A 697 4.32 -17.07 -4.22
CA ALA A 697 4.98 -17.65 -3.07
C ALA A 697 5.97 -16.66 -2.48
N LYS A 698 6.45 -16.93 -1.27
CA LYS A 698 7.46 -16.09 -0.61
C LYS A 698 8.86 -16.43 -1.15
N PRO A 699 9.63 -15.46 -1.65
CA PRO A 699 11.02 -15.70 -2.05
C PRO A 699 11.89 -15.97 -0.82
N ILE A 700 12.89 -16.85 -0.98
CA ILE A 700 13.93 -17.12 0.02
C ILE A 700 15.20 -16.41 -0.44
N PRO A 701 15.57 -15.25 0.14
CA PRO A 701 16.76 -14.50 -0.26
C PRO A 701 18.04 -15.33 -0.07
N GLN A 702 19.01 -15.15 -0.96
CA GLN A 702 20.27 -15.90 -0.95
C GLN A 702 21.47 -15.01 -0.60
N LEU A 703 22.44 -15.58 0.11
CA LEU A 703 23.76 -14.99 0.34
C LEU A 703 24.83 -15.84 -0.35
N ILE A 704 25.64 -15.22 -1.20
CA ILE A 704 26.65 -15.93 -1.99
C ILE A 704 27.98 -15.20 -1.92
N GLN A 705 29.07 -15.93 -1.76
CA GLN A 705 30.41 -15.36 -1.82
C GLN A 705 30.78 -15.02 -3.27
N LYS A 706 31.40 -13.86 -3.48
CA LYS A 706 31.94 -13.43 -4.77
C LYS A 706 32.72 -14.55 -5.47
N GLY A 707 32.38 -14.82 -6.72
CA GLY A 707 33.01 -15.82 -7.59
C GLY A 707 32.57 -17.28 -7.34
N LYS A 708 31.60 -17.53 -6.44
CA LYS A 708 31.00 -18.86 -6.28
C LYS A 708 29.81 -19.03 -7.20
N ALA A 709 29.73 -20.16 -7.91
CA ALA A 709 28.61 -20.45 -8.79
C ALA A 709 27.27 -20.54 -8.06
N PHE A 710 26.22 -19.97 -8.65
CA PHE A 710 24.84 -20.11 -8.20
C PHE A 710 24.32 -21.50 -8.58
N THR A 711 24.07 -22.37 -7.58
CA THR A 711 23.76 -23.81 -7.79
C THR A 711 22.41 -24.26 -7.23
N LYS A 712 21.63 -23.34 -6.65
CA LYS A 712 20.30 -23.65 -6.12
C LYS A 712 19.34 -24.04 -7.24
N LYS A 713 18.35 -24.87 -6.92
CA LYS A 713 17.22 -25.13 -7.82
C LYS A 713 16.14 -24.07 -7.63
N PRO A 714 15.32 -23.75 -8.65
CA PRO A 714 14.23 -22.78 -8.51
C PRO A 714 13.29 -23.08 -7.34
N SER A 715 12.94 -24.36 -7.13
CA SER A 715 12.07 -24.80 -6.04
C SER A 715 12.68 -24.62 -4.64
N GLU A 716 14.00 -24.52 -4.52
CA GLU A 716 14.70 -24.30 -3.24
C GLU A 716 14.75 -22.82 -2.84
N LEU A 717 14.30 -21.93 -3.74
CA LEU A 717 14.30 -20.48 -3.55
C LEU A 717 12.93 -19.94 -3.16
N ILE A 718 11.95 -20.82 -2.96
CA ILE A 718 10.55 -20.49 -2.79
C ILE A 718 9.99 -21.17 -1.55
N LYS A 719 9.21 -20.44 -0.76
CA LYS A 719 8.53 -20.90 0.45
C LYS A 719 7.03 -20.60 0.37
N ASP A 720 6.21 -21.45 0.98
CA ASP A 720 4.76 -21.27 1.14
C ASP A 720 4.03 -20.97 -0.20
N PRO A 721 4.07 -21.89 -1.19
CA PRO A 721 3.40 -21.65 -2.46
C PRO A 721 1.88 -21.58 -2.28
N VAL A 722 1.29 -20.52 -2.82
CA VAL A 722 -0.15 -20.36 -2.91
C VAL A 722 -0.59 -20.78 -4.31
N ILE A 723 -1.38 -21.84 -4.34
CA ILE A 723 -1.92 -22.50 -5.52
C ILE A 723 -3.26 -23.14 -5.15
N LEU A 724 -4.14 -23.38 -6.12
CA LEU A 724 -5.44 -24.00 -5.85
C LEU A 724 -5.29 -25.35 -5.12
N PRO A 725 -6.22 -25.70 -4.21
CA PRO A 725 -6.20 -26.98 -3.51
C PRO A 725 -6.24 -28.16 -4.48
N GLY A 726 -5.32 -29.11 -4.30
CA GLY A 726 -5.18 -30.28 -5.18
C GLY A 726 -4.26 -30.07 -6.39
N ASN A 727 -3.83 -28.84 -6.67
CA ASN A 727 -2.89 -28.53 -7.75
C ASN A 727 -1.43 -28.56 -7.27
N THR A 728 -0.49 -28.66 -8.22
CA THR A 728 0.94 -28.76 -7.99
C THR A 728 1.69 -27.61 -8.69
N ALA A 729 2.58 -26.94 -7.97
CA ALA A 729 3.43 -25.90 -8.54
C ALA A 729 4.69 -26.48 -9.21
N VAL A 730 5.05 -25.93 -10.37
CA VAL A 730 6.32 -26.18 -11.08
C VAL A 730 7.13 -24.89 -11.10
N TYR A 731 8.47 -25.01 -10.99
CA TYR A 731 9.37 -23.87 -10.88
C TYR A 731 10.49 -23.95 -11.92
N GLU A 732 10.74 -22.84 -12.61
CA GLU A 732 11.83 -22.68 -13.56
C GLU A 732 12.50 -21.31 -13.43
N TYR A 733 13.75 -21.18 -13.89
CA TYR A 733 14.41 -19.88 -13.98
C TYR A 733 13.92 -19.11 -15.20
N GLU A 734 13.73 -17.81 -15.04
CA GLU A 734 13.46 -16.90 -16.13
C GLU A 734 14.59 -15.86 -16.22
N GLY A 735 15.19 -15.71 -17.40
CA GLY A 735 16.33 -14.81 -17.61
C GLY A 735 17.68 -15.38 -17.17
N GLU A 736 18.67 -14.49 -17.05
CA GLU A 736 20.03 -14.86 -16.66
C GLU A 736 20.15 -15.13 -15.16
N LEU A 737 21.03 -16.08 -14.81
CA LEU A 737 21.42 -16.31 -13.43
C LEU A 737 22.20 -15.10 -12.88
N PRO A 738 22.18 -14.86 -11.56
CA PRO A 738 22.84 -13.70 -10.98
C PRO A 738 24.35 -13.74 -11.22
N ASP A 739 24.92 -12.62 -11.68
CA ASP A 739 26.37 -12.47 -11.81
C ASP A 739 27.01 -12.41 -10.41
N THR A 740 27.67 -13.49 -10.04
CA THR A 740 28.36 -13.62 -8.75
C THR A 740 29.76 -13.00 -8.77
N SER A 741 30.22 -12.43 -9.89
CA SER A 741 31.52 -11.78 -10.02
C SER A 741 31.53 -10.35 -9.46
N VAL A 742 30.36 -9.74 -9.26
CA VAL A 742 30.19 -8.37 -8.74
C VAL A 742 29.55 -8.44 -7.36
N VAL A 743 30.11 -7.70 -6.39
CA VAL A 743 29.57 -7.60 -5.03
C VAL A 743 28.34 -6.69 -5.04
N GLY A 744 27.31 -7.07 -4.29
CA GLY A 744 26.09 -6.27 -4.10
C GLY A 744 24.82 -7.08 -4.27
N LEU A 745 23.70 -6.40 -4.11
CA LEU A 745 22.38 -6.98 -4.24
C LEU A 745 22.04 -7.16 -5.72
N THR A 746 21.64 -8.36 -6.09
CA THR A 746 21.07 -8.71 -7.40
C THR A 746 19.82 -9.56 -7.18
N SER A 747 19.24 -10.11 -8.23
CA SER A 747 18.09 -10.99 -8.13
C SER A 747 18.06 -12.02 -9.23
N VAL A 748 17.40 -13.13 -8.97
CA VAL A 748 17.01 -14.11 -9.98
C VAL A 748 15.49 -14.15 -10.07
N LEU A 749 14.94 -14.35 -11.27
CA LEU A 749 13.50 -14.54 -11.45
C LEU A 749 13.20 -16.04 -11.49
N VAL A 750 12.26 -16.45 -10.65
CA VAL A 750 11.70 -17.81 -10.64
C VAL A 750 10.28 -17.73 -11.18
N ARG A 751 10.03 -18.38 -12.31
CA ARG A 751 8.67 -18.60 -12.80
C ARG A 751 8.04 -19.73 -12.01
N MET A 752 6.89 -19.47 -11.42
CA MET A 752 6.03 -20.48 -10.80
C MET A 752 4.80 -20.69 -11.68
N THR A 753 4.51 -21.95 -12.01
CA THR A 753 3.40 -22.34 -12.89
C THR A 753 2.54 -23.39 -12.20
N ASP A 754 1.22 -23.26 -12.31
CA ASP A 754 0.29 -24.32 -11.92
C ASP A 754 0.34 -25.44 -12.97
N LYS A 755 0.74 -26.64 -12.55
CA LYS A 755 0.91 -27.77 -13.46
C LYS A 755 -0.40 -28.18 -14.13
N GLU A 756 -1.51 -28.11 -13.39
CA GLU A 756 -2.83 -28.49 -13.86
C GLU A 756 -3.49 -27.35 -14.68
N ARG A 757 -2.95 -26.12 -14.58
CA ARG A 757 -3.36 -24.95 -15.35
C ARG A 757 -2.15 -24.16 -15.88
N PRO A 758 -1.48 -24.63 -16.95
CA PRO A 758 -0.22 -24.05 -17.43
C PRO A 758 -0.31 -22.58 -17.88
N GLU A 759 -1.51 -22.08 -18.18
CA GLU A 759 -1.77 -20.67 -18.45
C GLU A 759 -1.66 -19.78 -17.20
N LYS A 760 -1.66 -20.38 -16.00
CA LYS A 760 -1.47 -19.72 -14.71
C LYS A 760 0.00 -19.75 -14.35
N THR A 761 0.65 -18.61 -14.56
CA THR A 761 2.05 -18.41 -14.25
C THR A 761 2.27 -17.08 -13.55
N THR A 762 3.28 -17.02 -12.68
CA THR A 762 3.71 -15.81 -12.00
C THR A 762 5.23 -15.76 -11.92
N LEU A 763 5.77 -14.55 -11.80
CA LEU A 763 7.20 -14.29 -11.70
C LEU A 763 7.56 -13.83 -10.29
N ILE A 764 8.46 -14.57 -9.65
CA ILE A 764 8.89 -14.29 -8.28
C ILE A 764 10.33 -13.82 -8.32
N LYS A 765 10.55 -12.56 -7.92
CA LYS A 765 11.88 -11.97 -7.80
C LYS A 765 12.54 -12.44 -6.50
N VAL A 766 13.56 -13.29 -6.61
CA VAL A 766 14.33 -13.79 -5.47
C VAL A 766 15.59 -12.93 -5.32
N PRO A 767 15.76 -12.22 -4.19
CA PRO A 767 16.95 -11.42 -3.94
C PRO A 767 18.18 -12.31 -3.71
N VAL A 768 19.31 -11.88 -4.25
CA VAL A 768 20.61 -12.55 -4.08
C VAL A 768 21.64 -11.50 -3.74
N GLU A 769 22.20 -11.54 -2.55
CA GLU A 769 23.30 -10.66 -2.16
C GLU A 769 24.62 -11.38 -2.35
N VAL A 770 25.49 -10.79 -3.17
CA VAL A 770 26.86 -11.26 -3.40
C VAL A 770 27.81 -10.53 -2.45
N THR A 771 28.48 -11.26 -1.56
CA THR A 771 29.38 -10.70 -0.55
C THR A 771 30.85 -10.94 -0.88
N SER A 772 31.71 -9.98 -0.55
CA SER A 772 33.17 -10.14 -0.73
C SER A 772 33.77 -11.19 0.22
N GLY A 773 33.20 -11.34 1.42
CA GLY A 773 33.62 -12.30 2.44
C GLY A 773 32.75 -13.56 2.49
N THR A 774 33.07 -14.46 3.42
CA THR A 774 32.25 -15.63 3.73
C THR A 774 30.87 -15.19 4.24
N PRO A 775 29.77 -15.62 3.60
CA PRO A 775 28.43 -15.32 4.07
C PRO A 775 28.22 -15.73 5.53
N PRO A 776 27.52 -14.93 6.35
CA PRO A 776 27.09 -15.39 7.67
C PRO A 776 26.17 -16.61 7.52
N THR A 777 26.13 -17.47 8.53
CA THR A 777 25.25 -18.65 8.59
C THR A 777 24.06 -18.48 9.53
N SER A 778 24.02 -17.38 10.30
CA SER A 778 22.97 -17.07 11.28
C SER A 778 22.85 -15.57 11.53
N GLY A 779 21.73 -15.15 12.10
CA GLY A 779 21.45 -13.76 12.46
C GLY A 779 20.60 -13.03 11.43
N LEU A 780 20.51 -11.71 11.55
CA LEU A 780 19.78 -10.85 10.63
C LEU A 780 20.73 -10.32 9.55
N TYR A 781 20.29 -10.36 8.29
CA TYR A 781 20.98 -9.73 7.16
C TYR A 781 20.12 -8.60 6.61
N LEU A 782 20.76 -7.50 6.21
CA LEU A 782 20.13 -6.36 5.57
C LEU A 782 20.88 -6.04 4.28
N ALA A 783 20.17 -6.10 3.16
CA ALA A 783 20.64 -5.68 1.86
C ALA A 783 19.84 -4.45 1.38
N ALA A 784 20.52 -3.55 0.71
CA ALA A 784 20.00 -2.34 0.09
C ALA A 784 21.04 -1.84 -0.91
N LYS A 785 20.57 -1.09 -1.91
CA LYS A 785 21.37 -0.50 -3.00
C LYS A 785 21.37 1.02 -2.89
N ASP A 786 22.48 1.59 -3.33
CA ASP A 786 22.51 3.01 -3.70
C ASP A 786 21.59 3.22 -4.91
N TYR A 787 20.94 4.38 -4.99
CA TYR A 787 20.06 4.69 -6.11
C TYR A 787 20.12 6.15 -6.53
N THR A 788 19.77 6.40 -7.79
CA THR A 788 19.55 7.73 -8.33
C THR A 788 18.05 7.98 -8.46
N SER A 789 17.63 9.18 -8.10
CA SER A 789 16.24 9.63 -8.18
C SER A 789 16.21 11.04 -8.77
N VAL A 790 15.01 11.50 -9.13
CA VAL A 790 14.82 12.80 -9.78
C VAL A 790 14.09 13.76 -8.84
N VAL A 791 14.33 15.06 -9.01
CA VAL A 791 13.74 16.09 -8.15
C VAL A 791 12.21 15.98 -8.07
N GLN A 792 11.55 15.63 -9.18
CA GLN A 792 10.10 15.49 -9.26
C GLN A 792 9.55 14.36 -8.38
N GLU A 793 10.29 13.28 -8.16
CA GLU A 793 9.83 12.14 -7.32
C GLU A 793 9.82 12.48 -5.83
N ILE A 794 10.51 13.55 -5.42
CA ILE A 794 10.60 14.00 -4.03
C ILE A 794 9.90 15.35 -3.79
N GLN A 795 9.23 15.89 -4.81
CA GLN A 795 8.48 17.13 -4.70
C GLN A 795 7.07 16.89 -4.14
N GLY A 796 6.68 17.70 -3.16
CA GLY A 796 5.32 17.68 -2.60
C GLY A 796 4.97 16.44 -1.76
N ILE A 797 5.94 15.58 -1.45
CA ILE A 797 5.75 14.40 -0.58
C ILE A 797 6.13 14.69 0.87
N THR A 798 5.61 13.93 1.82
CA THR A 798 5.92 14.05 3.26
C THR A 798 7.24 13.36 3.63
N GLU A 799 7.75 13.57 4.85
CA GLU A 799 8.96 12.86 5.32
C GLU A 799 8.74 11.34 5.38
N GLU A 800 7.54 10.89 5.76
CA GLU A 800 7.18 9.48 5.77
C GLU A 800 7.20 8.89 4.35
N GLN A 801 6.68 9.63 3.37
CA GLN A 801 6.72 9.24 1.97
C GLN A 801 8.15 9.21 1.40
N VAL A 802 9.05 10.10 1.87
CA VAL A 802 10.48 10.02 1.54
C VAL A 802 11.09 8.73 2.10
N ALA A 803 10.76 8.34 3.33
CA ALA A 803 11.25 7.09 3.93
C ALA A 803 10.74 5.86 3.15
N GLU A 804 9.47 5.83 2.76
CA GLU A 804 8.90 4.78 1.89
C GLU A 804 9.59 4.72 0.52
N LEU A 805 9.84 5.89 -0.09
CA LEU A 805 10.55 5.99 -1.36
C LEU A 805 11.97 5.44 -1.25
N ILE A 806 12.68 5.76 -0.16
CA ILE A 806 14.04 5.26 0.13
C ILE A 806 14.02 3.73 0.21
N LEU A 807 13.15 3.14 1.02
CA LEU A 807 13.05 1.68 1.17
C LEU A 807 12.74 1.00 -0.17
N LYS A 808 11.81 1.58 -0.95
CA LYS A 808 11.42 1.05 -2.26
C LYS A 808 12.54 1.13 -3.29
N LYS A 809 13.15 2.30 -3.48
CA LYS A 809 14.14 2.56 -4.54
C LYS A 809 15.51 1.94 -4.24
N SER A 810 15.85 1.79 -2.97
CA SER A 810 17.05 1.04 -2.56
C SER A 810 16.86 -0.48 -2.64
N GLU A 811 15.66 -0.97 -2.97
CA GLU A 811 15.30 -2.38 -2.91
C GLU A 811 15.66 -3.00 -1.55
N ALA A 812 15.43 -2.25 -0.47
CA ALA A 812 15.80 -2.67 0.87
C ALA A 812 15.08 -3.95 1.25
N ILE A 813 15.84 -4.95 1.67
CA ILE A 813 15.32 -6.23 2.12
C ILE A 813 16.18 -6.77 3.26
N ALA A 814 15.52 -7.29 4.28
CA ALA A 814 16.17 -7.95 5.39
C ALA A 814 15.49 -9.28 5.69
N TRP A 815 16.31 -10.23 6.14
CA TRP A 815 15.86 -11.58 6.42
C TRP A 815 16.74 -12.24 7.46
N ASP A 816 16.18 -13.22 8.12
CA ASP A 816 16.90 -14.13 8.98
C ASP A 816 17.72 -15.11 8.13
N VAL A 817 19.04 -15.09 8.31
CA VAL A 817 19.99 -15.85 7.49
C VAL A 817 19.74 -17.36 7.57
N SER A 818 19.29 -17.86 8.72
CA SER A 818 19.12 -19.30 8.93
C SER A 818 17.88 -19.86 8.28
N SER A 819 16.79 -19.08 8.28
CA SER A 819 15.49 -19.47 7.74
C SER A 819 15.23 -18.92 6.34
N GLY A 820 15.98 -17.91 5.91
CA GLY A 820 15.68 -17.12 4.71
C GLY A 820 14.36 -16.35 4.81
N SER A 821 13.81 -16.20 6.02
CA SER A 821 12.50 -15.58 6.23
C SER A 821 12.64 -14.09 6.55
N SER A 822 11.88 -13.27 5.84
CA SER A 822 11.63 -11.86 6.20
C SER A 822 10.44 -11.70 7.15
N GLU A 823 9.80 -12.80 7.58
CA GLU A 823 8.76 -12.75 8.60
C GLU A 823 9.34 -12.13 9.88
N ASP A 824 8.56 -11.24 10.48
CA ASP A 824 8.89 -10.58 11.74
C ASP A 824 10.09 -9.62 11.69
N VAL A 825 10.54 -9.28 10.48
CA VAL A 825 11.57 -8.28 10.25
C VAL A 825 10.91 -6.96 9.90
N THR A 826 11.07 -5.96 10.77
CA THR A 826 10.64 -4.59 10.48
C THR A 826 11.78 -3.85 9.78
N LEU A 827 11.50 -3.25 8.63
CA LEU A 827 12.40 -2.34 7.92
C LEU A 827 11.95 -0.90 8.11
N SER A 828 12.90 -0.01 8.41
CA SER A 828 12.63 1.42 8.57
C SER A 828 13.86 2.25 8.18
N VAL A 829 13.65 3.51 7.80
CA VAL A 829 14.74 4.48 7.65
C VAL A 829 15.02 5.08 9.03
N GLN A 830 16.19 4.77 9.60
CA GLN A 830 16.61 5.27 10.90
C GLN A 830 16.99 6.75 10.84
N SER A 831 17.69 7.15 9.79
CA SER A 831 17.99 8.56 9.51
C SER A 831 18.22 8.79 8.02
N THR A 832 17.98 10.00 7.55
CA THR A 832 18.25 10.39 6.17
C THR A 832 18.58 11.87 6.09
N THR A 833 19.52 12.23 5.21
CA THR A 833 19.79 13.62 4.84
C THR A 833 18.88 14.10 3.71
N LEU A 834 18.15 13.19 3.04
CA LEU A 834 17.18 13.52 2.02
C LEU A 834 15.88 13.98 2.67
N LYS A 835 15.46 15.21 2.33
CA LYS A 835 14.21 15.82 2.80
C LYS A 835 13.24 16.05 1.63
N PRO A 836 11.94 16.22 1.89
CA PRO A 836 11.00 16.70 0.88
C PRO A 836 11.53 17.92 0.13
N ASN A 837 11.37 17.95 -1.19
CA ASN A 837 11.84 19.03 -2.06
C ASN A 837 13.36 19.30 -2.00
N SER A 838 14.17 18.30 -1.62
CA SER A 838 15.63 18.44 -1.66
C SER A 838 16.11 18.81 -3.07
N PRO A 839 17.11 19.70 -3.20
CA PRO A 839 17.65 20.05 -4.50
C PRO A 839 18.44 18.88 -5.13
N VAL A 840 18.96 19.10 -6.32
CA VAL A 840 19.97 18.23 -6.94
C VAL A 840 21.17 18.10 -6.00
N GLY A 841 21.63 16.88 -5.74
CA GLY A 841 22.69 16.64 -4.78
C GLY A 841 22.90 15.18 -4.43
N SER A 842 23.87 14.94 -3.57
CA SER A 842 24.13 13.62 -2.97
C SER A 842 23.66 13.62 -1.52
N TYR A 843 22.94 12.57 -1.15
CA TYR A 843 22.31 12.36 0.13
C TYR A 843 22.66 10.97 0.65
N LYS A 844 22.38 10.73 1.92
CA LYS A 844 22.60 9.44 2.57
C LYS A 844 21.37 9.06 3.39
N ALA A 845 21.12 7.77 3.48
CA ALA A 845 20.15 7.21 4.42
C ALA A 845 20.74 6.01 5.14
N SER A 846 20.44 5.88 6.44
CA SER A 846 20.69 4.69 7.23
C SER A 846 19.39 3.91 7.35
N ILE A 847 19.37 2.70 6.79
CA ILE A 847 18.25 1.78 6.87
C ILE A 847 18.50 0.83 8.04
N GLU A 848 17.48 0.59 8.84
CA GLU A 848 17.51 -0.34 9.98
C GLU A 848 16.54 -1.49 9.75
N ALA A 849 17.01 -2.70 10.04
CA ALA A 849 16.21 -3.91 10.12
C ALA A 849 16.20 -4.40 11.57
N VAL A 850 15.01 -4.69 12.10
CA VAL A 850 14.83 -5.17 13.48
C VAL A 850 14.02 -6.47 13.48
N LYS A 851 14.52 -7.49 14.21
CA LYS A 851 13.81 -8.74 14.50
C LYS A 851 14.02 -9.12 15.96
N GLY A 852 13.01 -8.93 16.80
CA GLY A 852 13.13 -9.10 18.25
C GLY A 852 14.20 -8.17 18.84
N THR A 853 15.24 -8.75 19.46
CA THR A 853 16.39 -7.99 20.00
C THR A 853 17.53 -7.81 18.99
N LEU A 854 17.44 -8.39 17.80
CA LEU A 854 18.44 -8.25 16.74
C LEU A 854 18.16 -6.97 15.95
N SER A 855 19.17 -6.13 15.77
CA SER A 855 19.13 -4.99 14.85
C SER A 855 20.35 -5.00 13.93
N LYS A 856 20.14 -4.56 12.68
CA LYS A 856 21.19 -4.31 11.69
C LYS A 856 20.91 -3.04 10.94
N THR A 857 21.95 -2.23 10.73
CA THR A 857 21.89 -1.01 9.96
C THR A 857 22.75 -1.11 8.70
N LYS A 858 22.33 -0.42 7.64
CA LYS A 858 23.07 -0.28 6.39
C LYS A 858 22.91 1.14 5.85
N ASP A 859 24.03 1.80 5.60
CA ASP A 859 24.05 3.10 4.93
C ASP A 859 24.00 2.92 3.41
N ILE A 860 23.24 3.79 2.75
CA ILE A 860 23.16 3.89 1.30
C ILE A 860 23.39 5.34 0.83
N GLY A 861 23.95 5.46 -0.37
CA GLY A 861 24.04 6.71 -1.12
C GLY A 861 22.80 6.95 -1.98
N ILE A 862 22.32 8.19 -1.98
CA ILE A 862 21.19 8.63 -2.81
C ILE A 862 21.64 9.82 -3.64
N THR A 863 21.43 9.78 -4.95
CA THR A 863 21.74 10.92 -5.83
C THR A 863 20.45 11.48 -6.41
N ILE A 864 20.18 12.77 -6.18
CA ILE A 864 19.08 13.48 -6.82
C ILE A 864 19.62 14.25 -8.01
N VAL A 865 19.03 14.01 -9.19
CA VAL A 865 19.36 14.71 -10.44
C VAL A 865 18.14 15.45 -10.98
N ASP A 866 18.35 16.56 -11.67
CA ASP A 866 17.30 17.27 -12.41
C ASP A 866 17.37 16.99 -13.91
N LYS A 867 18.50 16.50 -14.41
CA LYS A 867 18.78 16.28 -15.83
C LYS A 867 19.24 14.86 -16.12
N GLN A 868 18.83 14.34 -17.27
CA GLN A 868 19.29 13.06 -17.83
C GLN A 868 19.70 13.24 -19.29
N THR A 869 20.50 12.29 -19.79
CA THR A 869 21.03 12.33 -21.15
C THR A 869 20.14 11.53 -22.09
N VAL A 870 19.65 12.19 -23.14
CA VAL A 870 19.03 11.51 -24.29
C VAL A 870 20.08 11.39 -25.39
N LYS A 871 20.53 10.17 -25.64
CA LYS A 871 21.49 9.84 -26.70
C LYS A 871 20.73 9.54 -28.00
N VAL A 872 21.07 10.23 -29.07
CA VAL A 872 20.48 10.04 -30.40
C VAL A 872 21.51 9.35 -31.27
N GLU A 873 21.20 8.13 -31.71
CA GLU A 873 22.05 7.32 -32.57
C GLU A 873 21.53 7.30 -34.01
N PHE A 874 22.45 7.20 -34.96
CA PHE A 874 22.17 7.20 -36.40
C PHE A 874 22.72 5.92 -36.99
N LEU A 875 21.83 4.98 -37.32
CA LEU A 875 22.20 3.62 -37.71
C LEU A 875 21.80 3.35 -39.16
N ASP A 876 22.55 2.48 -39.84
CA ASP A 876 22.18 1.97 -41.17
C ASP A 876 21.18 0.79 -41.10
N GLU A 877 20.89 0.17 -42.23
CA GLU A 877 19.99 -0.99 -42.32
C GLU A 877 20.49 -2.25 -41.59
N VAL A 878 21.79 -2.36 -41.27
CA VAL A 878 22.39 -3.49 -40.54
C VAL A 878 22.73 -3.14 -39.09
N GLY A 879 22.42 -1.92 -38.65
CA GLY A 879 22.65 -1.45 -37.28
C GLY A 879 24.04 -0.88 -37.03
N GLU A 880 24.83 -0.62 -38.08
CA GLU A 880 26.14 0.04 -37.94
C GLU A 880 25.96 1.56 -37.82
N SER A 881 26.82 2.19 -37.00
CA SER A 881 26.78 3.63 -36.78
C SER A 881 27.23 4.41 -38.02
N MET A 882 26.41 5.39 -38.42
CA MET A 882 26.66 6.26 -39.58
C MET A 882 27.20 7.64 -39.21
N HIS A 883 27.07 8.02 -37.94
CA HIS A 883 27.48 9.30 -37.39
C HIS A 883 27.70 9.17 -35.87
N GLU A 884 28.57 10.00 -35.30
CA GLU A 884 28.75 10.03 -33.84
C GLU A 884 27.43 10.36 -33.12
N PRO A 885 27.09 9.68 -32.01
CA PRO A 885 25.84 9.94 -31.32
C PRO A 885 25.73 11.36 -30.77
N VAL A 886 24.58 12.00 -30.92
CA VAL A 886 24.29 13.31 -30.34
C VAL A 886 23.74 13.11 -28.92
N SER A 887 24.34 13.76 -27.92
CA SER A 887 23.91 13.65 -26.52
C SER A 887 23.22 14.91 -26.05
N LEU A 888 21.95 14.82 -25.70
CA LEU A 888 21.11 15.93 -25.25
C LEU A 888 20.88 15.83 -23.74
N LEU A 889 21.55 16.69 -22.97
CA LEU A 889 21.28 16.82 -21.53
C LEU A 889 20.02 17.66 -21.33
N ARG A 890 18.97 17.10 -20.73
CA ARG A 890 17.66 17.75 -20.57
C ARG A 890 17.04 17.44 -19.23
N THR A 891 16.15 18.33 -18.78
CA THR A 891 15.46 18.15 -17.50
C THR A 891 14.47 16.98 -17.57
N VAL A 892 14.49 16.10 -16.57
CA VAL A 892 13.59 14.93 -16.51
C VAL A 892 12.12 15.38 -16.54
N GLY A 893 11.28 14.62 -17.25
CA GLY A 893 9.85 14.89 -17.42
C GLY A 893 9.53 16.02 -18.43
N THR A 894 10.54 16.71 -18.95
CA THR A 894 10.32 17.66 -20.07
C THR A 894 10.15 16.89 -21.38
N LYS A 895 9.46 17.50 -22.35
CA LYS A 895 9.32 16.96 -23.71
C LYS A 895 10.34 17.60 -24.63
N ILE A 896 11.08 16.77 -25.36
CA ILE A 896 12.02 17.17 -26.41
C ILE A 896 11.33 16.98 -27.77
N ASP A 897 11.55 17.94 -28.66
CA ASP A 897 11.20 17.82 -30.07
C ASP A 897 12.49 17.70 -30.88
N LEU A 898 12.89 16.47 -31.22
CA LEU A 898 14.14 16.19 -31.93
C LEU A 898 14.18 16.81 -33.33
N THR A 899 13.02 17.18 -33.89
CA THR A 899 12.93 17.89 -35.19
C THR A 899 13.45 19.33 -35.10
N LYS A 900 13.59 19.87 -33.89
CA LYS A 900 14.08 21.23 -33.62
C LYS A 900 15.51 21.26 -33.07
N GLU A 901 16.12 20.10 -32.86
CA GLU A 901 17.48 19.99 -32.33
C GLU A 901 18.49 20.10 -33.48
N ASP A 902 19.20 21.24 -33.58
CA ASP A 902 20.08 21.57 -34.71
C ASP A 902 21.18 20.52 -34.96
N ASP A 903 21.77 19.98 -33.89
CA ASP A 903 22.81 18.93 -33.99
C ASP A 903 22.23 17.64 -34.58
N VAL A 904 21.00 17.28 -34.21
CA VAL A 904 20.31 16.10 -34.75
C VAL A 904 19.97 16.32 -36.22
N GLN A 905 19.45 17.50 -36.57
CA GLN A 905 19.12 17.82 -37.97
C GLN A 905 20.37 17.89 -38.85
N THR A 906 21.49 18.39 -38.31
CA THR A 906 22.79 18.41 -39.00
C THR A 906 23.28 17.00 -39.28
N ALA A 907 23.29 16.10 -38.28
CA ALA A 907 23.68 14.71 -38.48
C ALA A 907 22.80 14.00 -39.52
N ILE A 908 21.47 14.19 -39.47
CA ILE A 908 20.53 13.64 -40.47
C ILE A 908 20.90 14.13 -41.88
N LYS A 909 21.15 15.44 -42.03
CA LYS A 909 21.48 16.05 -43.31
C LYS A 909 22.81 15.53 -43.86
N GLU A 910 23.85 15.43 -43.04
CA GLU A 910 25.15 14.88 -43.47
C GLU A 910 25.05 13.43 -43.97
N ILE A 911 24.17 12.62 -43.36
CA ILE A 911 23.90 11.26 -43.83
C ILE A 911 23.13 11.28 -45.16
N GLN A 912 22.14 12.18 -45.31
CA GLN A 912 21.39 12.34 -46.56
C GLN A 912 22.25 12.86 -47.72
N ASP A 913 23.21 13.75 -47.45
CA ASP A 913 24.15 14.27 -48.45
C ASP A 913 25.09 13.16 -48.99
N LYS A 914 25.29 12.09 -48.21
CA LYS A 914 25.94 10.83 -48.65
C LYS A 914 24.99 9.90 -49.43
N ARG A 915 23.83 10.40 -49.88
CA ARG A 915 22.80 9.70 -50.66
C ARG A 915 22.12 8.53 -49.93
N TYR A 916 22.05 8.56 -48.61
CA TYR A 916 21.22 7.64 -47.82
C TYR A 916 19.80 8.18 -47.64
N GLN A 917 18.82 7.29 -47.51
CA GLN A 917 17.44 7.65 -47.25
C GLN A 917 17.07 7.36 -45.80
N LEU A 918 16.59 8.37 -45.07
CA LEU A 918 15.98 8.16 -43.75
C LEU A 918 14.70 7.32 -43.91
N TYR A 919 14.65 6.13 -43.31
CA TYR A 919 13.49 5.23 -43.42
C TYR A 919 12.74 5.01 -42.11
N GLN A 920 13.38 5.18 -40.95
CA GLN A 920 12.72 5.07 -39.66
C GLN A 920 13.15 6.21 -38.73
N ARG A 921 12.16 6.87 -38.16
CA ARG A 921 12.30 7.89 -37.12
C ARG A 921 12.04 7.23 -35.76
N PRO A 922 12.61 7.76 -34.67
CA PRO A 922 12.29 7.28 -33.33
C PRO A 922 10.81 7.52 -32.99
N GLU A 923 10.25 6.66 -32.15
CA GLU A 923 8.90 6.87 -31.63
C GLU A 923 8.82 8.17 -30.82
N ASN A 924 7.69 8.86 -30.93
CA ASN A 924 7.45 10.13 -30.23
C ASN A 924 8.47 11.24 -30.50
N GLU A 925 9.11 11.26 -31.69
CA GLU A 925 10.16 12.23 -32.08
C GLU A 925 9.89 13.70 -31.68
N THR A 926 8.64 14.16 -31.76
CA THR A 926 8.23 15.55 -31.47
C THR A 926 7.81 15.80 -30.03
N THR A 927 7.66 14.74 -29.23
CA THR A 927 7.12 14.79 -27.86
C THR A 927 7.86 13.82 -26.93
N LEU A 928 9.14 13.56 -27.20
CA LEU A 928 9.94 12.60 -26.48
C LEU A 928 10.09 13.07 -25.03
N GLU A 929 9.45 12.37 -24.11
CA GLU A 929 9.57 12.67 -22.69
C GLU A 929 10.93 12.20 -22.18
N VAL A 930 11.64 13.08 -21.46
CA VAL A 930 12.94 12.76 -20.86
C VAL A 930 12.71 11.84 -19.67
N PRO A 931 13.14 10.57 -19.74
CA PRO A 931 12.92 9.63 -18.66
C PRO A 931 13.87 9.90 -17.48
N ASN A 932 13.64 9.21 -16.37
CA ASN A 932 14.43 9.35 -15.15
C ASN A 932 15.79 8.63 -15.20
N GLN A 933 16.18 8.09 -16.35
CA GLN A 933 17.46 7.45 -16.62
C GLN A 933 17.94 7.82 -18.03
N ASP A 934 19.24 7.68 -18.31
CA ASP A 934 19.76 7.89 -19.66
C ASP A 934 19.03 6.99 -20.66
N THR A 935 18.69 7.54 -21.83
CA THR A 935 17.92 6.82 -22.85
C THR A 935 18.52 7.03 -24.22
N THR A 936 18.47 5.98 -25.04
CA THR A 936 18.94 6.01 -26.42
C THR A 936 17.76 5.92 -27.38
N VAL A 937 17.70 6.82 -28.35
CA VAL A 937 16.73 6.81 -29.45
C VAL A 937 17.47 6.75 -30.78
N THR A 938 16.88 6.10 -31.78
CA THR A 938 17.60 5.80 -33.04
C THR A 938 16.88 6.35 -34.26
N TYR A 939 17.61 7.02 -35.14
CA TYR A 939 17.23 7.21 -36.54
C TYR A 939 17.85 6.11 -37.38
N ARG A 940 17.09 5.52 -38.31
CA ARG A 940 17.61 4.49 -39.21
C ARG A 940 17.54 4.91 -40.67
N PHE A 941 18.65 4.70 -41.36
CA PHE A 941 18.85 5.05 -42.75
C PHE A 941 19.06 3.80 -43.59
N LYS A 942 18.68 3.88 -44.86
CA LYS A 942 18.87 2.81 -45.84
C LYS A 942 19.66 3.33 -47.02
N GLY A 943 20.55 2.49 -47.57
CA GLY A 943 21.16 2.77 -48.86
C GLY A 943 20.13 2.94 -49.98
N THR A 944 20.52 3.58 -51.07
CA THR A 944 19.71 3.87 -52.24
C THR A 944 20.29 3.26 -53.51
N LEU A 945 19.42 2.95 -54.46
CA LEU A 945 19.75 2.46 -55.80
C LEU A 945 18.99 3.28 -56.82
N PHE A 946 19.70 4.00 -57.71
CA PHE A 946 19.06 4.81 -58.76
C PHE A 946 20.02 5.11 -59.92
N VAL A 947 19.46 5.57 -61.05
CA VAL A 947 20.25 6.07 -62.19
C VAL A 947 20.79 7.47 -61.87
N SER A 948 22.08 7.61 -61.57
CA SER A 948 22.69 8.88 -61.17
C SER A 948 23.01 9.78 -62.37
N SER A 949 23.32 9.19 -63.53
CA SER A 949 23.51 9.89 -64.80
C SER A 949 23.06 9.01 -65.97
N TYR A 950 22.61 9.62 -67.06
CA TYR A 950 22.24 8.92 -68.30
C TYR A 950 22.44 9.83 -69.52
N PRO A 951 22.82 9.29 -70.69
CA PRO A 951 22.90 10.05 -71.94
C PRO A 951 21.56 10.72 -72.29
N THR A 952 21.56 12.01 -72.59
CA THR A 952 20.37 12.71 -73.12
C THR A 952 20.39 12.81 -74.64
N PHE A 953 21.51 12.45 -75.27
CA PHE A 953 21.68 12.43 -76.71
C PHE A 953 22.57 11.26 -77.12
N MET A 954 22.18 10.53 -78.17
CA MET A 954 22.95 9.44 -78.76
C MET A 954 22.86 9.50 -80.29
N ASN A 955 24.00 9.39 -80.97
CA ASN A 955 24.10 9.58 -82.42
C ASN A 955 24.90 8.48 -83.11
N PHE A 956 24.27 7.78 -84.05
CA PHE A 956 24.90 6.74 -84.88
C PHE A 956 25.55 7.28 -86.17
N GLY A 957 25.44 8.59 -86.42
CA GLY A 957 25.98 9.27 -87.59
C GLY A 957 25.19 9.01 -88.87
N VAL A 958 25.71 9.53 -89.98
CA VAL A 958 25.14 9.30 -91.32
C VAL A 958 25.66 7.97 -91.86
N LYS A 959 24.74 7.09 -92.29
CA LYS A 959 25.06 5.78 -92.86
C LYS A 959 24.26 5.53 -94.13
N GLY A 960 24.89 4.86 -95.09
CA GLY A 960 24.27 4.45 -96.34
C GLY A 960 24.50 2.97 -96.60
N LEU A 961 23.67 2.37 -97.44
CA LEU A 961 23.87 1.01 -97.94
C LEU A 961 25.09 0.99 -98.86
N GLN A 962 26.10 0.18 -98.51
CA GLN A 962 27.24 -0.06 -99.39
C GLN A 962 26.95 -1.28 -100.27
N ALA A 963 27.40 -1.25 -101.53
CA ALA A 963 27.16 -2.32 -102.51
C ALA A 963 27.69 -3.70 -102.07
N SER A 964 28.60 -3.76 -101.09
CA SER A 964 29.26 -4.97 -100.59
C SER A 964 28.72 -5.50 -99.25
N THR A 965 27.84 -4.78 -98.55
CA THR A 965 27.33 -5.19 -97.22
C THR A 965 25.81 -5.15 -97.17
N PRO A 966 25.11 -6.27 -96.91
CA PRO A 966 23.66 -6.36 -96.98
C PRO A 966 22.91 -5.77 -95.76
N PHE A 967 23.52 -4.85 -95.00
CA PHE A 967 22.87 -4.16 -93.88
C PHE A 967 23.63 -2.88 -93.50
N ILE A 968 22.96 -1.95 -92.82
CA ILE A 968 23.60 -0.84 -92.09
C ILE A 968 23.92 -1.35 -90.69
N ARG A 969 25.18 -1.28 -90.27
CA ARG A 969 25.58 -1.60 -88.89
C ARG A 969 26.52 -0.54 -88.33
N VAL A 970 26.22 -0.07 -87.12
CA VAL A 970 27.03 0.88 -86.37
C VAL A 970 27.28 0.32 -84.99
N GLU A 971 28.53 -0.02 -84.72
CA GLU A 971 28.94 -0.66 -83.47
C GLU A 971 28.89 0.28 -82.26
N LYS A 972 28.98 1.61 -82.49
CA LYS A 972 29.17 2.62 -81.45
C LYS A 972 28.34 3.87 -81.73
N ALA A 973 27.55 4.31 -80.75
CA ALA A 973 26.94 5.63 -80.75
C ALA A 973 27.86 6.67 -80.10
N GLN A 974 27.85 7.91 -80.59
CA GLN A 974 28.39 9.05 -79.84
C GLN A 974 27.36 9.51 -78.82
N TYR A 975 27.78 9.82 -77.60
CA TYR A 975 26.91 10.27 -76.51
C TYR A 975 27.53 11.44 -75.73
N ASN A 976 26.69 12.20 -75.02
CA ASN A 976 27.08 13.47 -74.40
C ASN A 976 27.44 13.37 -72.91
N LYS A 977 26.98 12.33 -72.21
CA LYS A 977 27.32 12.06 -70.81
C LYS A 977 27.19 10.56 -70.51
N PRO A 978 27.98 10.02 -69.57
CA PRO A 978 27.95 8.60 -69.26
C PRO A 978 26.61 8.14 -68.64
N LEU A 979 26.32 6.85 -68.81
CA LEU A 979 25.28 6.16 -68.06
C LEU A 979 25.90 5.62 -66.76
N THR A 980 25.41 6.11 -65.62
CA THR A 980 25.95 5.81 -64.30
C THR A 980 24.82 5.40 -63.35
N ILE A 981 25.05 4.34 -62.60
CA ILE A 981 24.15 3.84 -61.54
C ILE A 981 24.79 4.13 -60.20
N TRP A 982 24.03 4.68 -59.26
CA TRP A 982 24.45 4.79 -57.86
C TRP A 982 23.91 3.63 -57.06
N ASP A 983 24.77 2.97 -56.28
CA ASP A 983 24.37 1.96 -55.29
C ASP A 983 25.24 2.08 -54.02
N ASN A 984 24.63 2.36 -52.87
CA ASN A 984 25.30 2.34 -51.56
C ASN A 984 24.56 1.47 -50.54
N ARG A 985 23.78 0.49 -50.99
CA ARG A 985 23.07 -0.45 -50.12
C ARG A 985 24.05 -1.44 -49.50
N LYS A 986 23.85 -1.77 -48.22
CA LYS A 986 24.65 -2.77 -47.48
C LYS A 986 24.24 -4.22 -47.79
N GLY A 987 23.14 -4.43 -48.51
CA GLY A 987 22.65 -5.75 -48.91
C GLY A 987 23.37 -6.33 -50.13
N THR A 988 23.56 -7.66 -50.17
CA THR A 988 24.17 -8.37 -51.31
C THR A 988 23.23 -8.56 -52.50
N SER A 989 22.05 -7.94 -52.49
CA SER A 989 21.03 -8.16 -53.50
C SER A 989 21.49 -7.59 -54.85
N PRO A 990 21.58 -8.43 -55.89
CA PRO A 990 21.92 -7.96 -57.22
C PRO A 990 20.83 -7.00 -57.72
N TRP A 991 21.23 -6.07 -58.57
CA TRP A 991 20.32 -5.19 -59.28
C TRP A 991 20.41 -5.42 -60.79
N VAL A 992 19.31 -5.15 -61.47
CA VAL A 992 19.20 -5.22 -62.92
C VAL A 992 18.97 -3.84 -63.49
N LEU A 993 19.71 -3.51 -64.54
CA LEU A 993 19.47 -2.35 -65.39
C LEU A 993 18.77 -2.83 -66.66
N THR A 994 17.62 -2.24 -66.96
CA THR A 994 16.86 -2.49 -68.18
C THR A 994 16.88 -1.29 -69.10
N ALA A 995 16.78 -1.56 -70.39
CA ALA A 995 16.57 -0.56 -71.43
C ALA A 995 15.24 -0.86 -72.13
N THR A 996 14.35 0.14 -72.16
CA THR A 996 13.07 0.05 -72.85
C THR A 996 13.07 1.02 -74.02
N LEU A 997 12.72 0.54 -75.21
CA LEU A 997 12.49 1.42 -76.34
C LEU A 997 11.09 2.02 -76.21
N GLU A 998 10.96 3.28 -75.82
CA GLU A 998 9.65 3.93 -75.69
C GLU A 998 9.09 4.31 -77.07
N LYS A 999 9.97 4.84 -77.93
CA LYS A 999 9.68 5.12 -79.33
C LYS A 999 10.69 4.40 -80.20
N ALA A 1000 10.20 3.51 -81.07
CA ALA A 1000 11.03 2.88 -82.08
C ALA A 1000 11.73 3.91 -82.97
N LEU A 1001 12.77 3.47 -83.70
CA LEU A 1001 13.50 4.34 -84.60
C LEU A 1001 12.59 4.75 -85.77
N THR A 1002 12.02 5.95 -85.69
CA THR A 1002 11.01 6.48 -86.61
C THR A 1002 11.57 7.63 -87.43
N SER A 1003 11.20 7.72 -88.70
CA SER A 1003 11.67 8.83 -89.54
C SER A 1003 11.04 10.15 -89.12
N LEU A 1004 11.83 11.22 -89.12
CA LEU A 1004 11.34 12.59 -88.92
C LEU A 1004 10.60 13.15 -90.14
N ASP A 1005 10.78 12.54 -91.31
CA ASP A 1005 10.20 12.98 -92.57
C ASP A 1005 8.85 12.28 -92.87
N ASP A 1006 8.63 11.08 -92.32
CA ASP A 1006 7.36 10.31 -92.41
C ASP A 1006 7.25 9.35 -91.20
N ASP A 1007 6.37 9.68 -90.25
CA ASP A 1007 6.14 8.89 -89.02
C ASP A 1007 5.62 7.46 -89.29
N SER A 1008 5.13 7.16 -90.49
CA SER A 1008 4.75 5.79 -90.89
C SER A 1008 5.96 4.88 -91.16
N LYS A 1009 7.16 5.46 -91.33
CA LYS A 1009 8.39 4.70 -91.56
C LYS A 1009 9.10 4.41 -90.24
N ILE A 1010 8.76 3.25 -89.67
CA ILE A 1010 9.27 2.78 -88.38
C ILE A 1010 10.23 1.61 -88.59
N LEU A 1011 11.37 1.64 -87.91
CA LEU A 1011 12.33 0.54 -87.83
C LEU A 1011 12.29 -0.07 -86.42
N PRO A 1012 11.34 -0.99 -86.15
CA PRO A 1012 11.02 -1.44 -84.79
C PRO A 1012 12.11 -2.26 -84.10
N GLU A 1013 13.07 -2.81 -84.86
CA GLU A 1013 14.12 -3.71 -84.36
C GLU A 1013 15.54 -3.19 -84.67
N ALA A 1014 15.66 -1.91 -85.02
CA ALA A 1014 16.93 -1.34 -85.49
C ALA A 1014 17.91 -1.02 -84.35
N ILE A 1015 17.42 -0.82 -83.13
CA ILE A 1015 18.25 -0.50 -81.97
C ILE A 1015 18.48 -1.78 -81.17
N ARG A 1016 19.76 -2.07 -80.93
CA ARG A 1016 20.20 -3.21 -80.13
C ARG A 1016 21.10 -2.73 -79.00
N TYR A 1017 21.16 -3.49 -77.92
CA TYR A 1017 22.16 -3.32 -76.87
C TYR A 1017 23.14 -4.49 -76.92
N LYS A 1018 24.43 -4.18 -77.09
CA LYS A 1018 25.52 -5.14 -76.98
C LYS A 1018 25.92 -5.25 -75.51
N ILE A 1019 25.72 -6.41 -74.92
CA ILE A 1019 26.13 -6.68 -73.54
C ILE A 1019 27.63 -6.98 -73.51
N ASP A 1020 28.08 -7.84 -74.43
CA ASP A 1020 29.46 -8.24 -74.63
C ASP A 1020 29.71 -8.65 -76.09
N ASN A 1021 30.89 -9.20 -76.42
CA ASN A 1021 31.22 -9.63 -77.78
C ASN A 1021 30.42 -10.84 -78.31
N ALA A 1022 29.79 -11.62 -77.44
CA ALA A 1022 28.98 -12.79 -77.78
C ALA A 1022 27.47 -12.51 -77.73
N THR A 1023 27.04 -11.53 -76.93
CA THR A 1023 25.64 -11.33 -76.55
C THR A 1023 25.13 -9.94 -76.97
N THR A 1024 24.07 -9.94 -77.77
CA THR A 1024 23.32 -8.73 -78.15
C THR A 1024 21.82 -8.94 -77.91
N VAL A 1025 21.15 -7.89 -77.44
CA VAL A 1025 19.71 -7.89 -77.17
C VAL A 1025 19.05 -6.85 -78.07
N THR A 1026 18.01 -7.24 -78.81
CA THR A 1026 17.21 -6.31 -79.60
C THR A 1026 16.22 -5.58 -78.71
N LEU A 1027 16.23 -4.25 -78.71
CA LEU A 1027 15.28 -3.47 -77.93
C LEU A 1027 13.95 -3.38 -78.67
N LYS A 1028 12.87 -3.82 -78.03
CA LYS A 1028 11.52 -3.78 -78.60
C LYS A 1028 10.71 -2.66 -77.99
N GLN A 1029 9.84 -2.06 -78.80
CA GLN A 1029 9.00 -0.97 -78.32
C GLN A 1029 8.09 -1.43 -77.18
N GLY A 1030 8.14 -0.71 -76.05
CA GLY A 1030 7.33 -0.99 -74.85
C GLY A 1030 7.77 -2.21 -74.02
N SER A 1031 8.89 -2.86 -74.36
CA SER A 1031 9.41 -4.00 -73.61
C SER A 1031 10.72 -3.63 -72.89
N ALA A 1032 10.77 -3.89 -71.58
CA ALA A 1032 11.95 -3.66 -70.77
C ALA A 1032 12.91 -4.85 -70.89
N GLU A 1033 14.04 -4.63 -71.57
CA GLU A 1033 15.02 -5.67 -71.82
C GLU A 1033 16.19 -5.54 -70.83
N PRO A 1034 16.60 -6.61 -70.11
CA PRO A 1034 17.74 -6.56 -69.20
C PRO A 1034 19.04 -6.43 -69.99
N ILE A 1035 19.84 -5.43 -69.64
CA ILE A 1035 21.11 -5.14 -70.32
C ILE A 1035 22.34 -5.29 -69.42
N LEU A 1036 22.13 -5.29 -68.10
CA LEU A 1036 23.17 -5.56 -67.12
C LEU A 1036 22.54 -6.10 -65.83
N THR A 1037 23.16 -7.10 -65.24
CA THR A 1037 22.92 -7.51 -63.85
C THR A 1037 24.24 -7.39 -63.11
N LYS A 1038 24.25 -6.68 -61.98
CA LYS A 1038 25.46 -6.51 -61.16
C LYS A 1038 25.13 -6.76 -59.69
N LYS A 1039 26.08 -7.36 -58.97
CA LYS A 1039 26.01 -7.52 -57.52
C LYS A 1039 26.62 -6.29 -56.84
N SER A 1040 26.00 -5.86 -55.74
CA SER A 1040 26.43 -4.72 -54.91
C SER A 1040 27.67 -5.07 -54.08
N GLU A 1041 28.82 -5.25 -54.72
CA GLU A 1041 30.10 -5.48 -54.02
C GLU A 1041 30.90 -4.18 -53.81
N GLU A 1042 30.56 -3.12 -54.55
CA GLU A 1042 31.21 -1.81 -54.47
C GLU A 1042 30.15 -0.74 -54.23
N THR A 1043 30.29 0.00 -53.13
CA THR A 1043 29.44 1.17 -52.86
C THR A 1043 29.91 2.36 -53.70
N GLY A 1044 29.01 3.00 -54.44
CA GLY A 1044 29.28 4.25 -55.16
C GLY A 1044 28.70 4.32 -56.56
N ASP A 1045 29.30 5.17 -57.39
CA ASP A 1045 28.95 5.33 -58.80
C ASP A 1045 29.55 4.19 -59.64
N VAL A 1046 28.69 3.46 -60.35
CA VAL A 1046 29.05 2.42 -61.32
C VAL A 1046 28.82 2.97 -62.72
N ILE A 1047 29.90 3.17 -63.49
CA ILE A 1047 29.83 3.70 -64.85
C ILE A 1047 29.56 2.55 -65.83
N ILE A 1048 28.34 2.51 -66.36
CA ILE A 1048 27.89 1.46 -67.30
C ILE A 1048 28.48 1.68 -68.70
N SER A 1049 28.68 2.95 -69.07
CA SER A 1049 29.12 3.33 -70.42
C SER A 1049 30.63 3.23 -70.64
N ASP A 1050 31.43 2.76 -69.68
CA ASP A 1050 32.90 2.65 -69.82
C ASP A 1050 33.34 1.76 -71.00
N GLY A 1051 32.50 0.77 -71.36
CA GLY A 1051 32.74 -0.11 -72.51
C GLY A 1051 32.26 0.44 -73.86
N TRP A 1052 31.47 1.53 -73.86
CA TRP A 1052 30.76 1.99 -75.06
C TRP A 1052 31.72 2.60 -76.10
N ASP A 1053 32.68 3.41 -75.66
CA ASP A 1053 33.68 4.02 -76.55
C ASP A 1053 34.62 2.97 -77.17
N LYS A 1054 34.87 1.88 -76.45
CA LYS A 1054 35.67 0.73 -76.93
C LYS A 1054 34.86 -0.18 -77.86
N GLY A 1055 33.53 -0.14 -77.76
CA GLY A 1055 32.61 -1.02 -78.48
C GLY A 1055 32.53 -2.41 -77.88
N ASP A 1056 32.96 -2.56 -76.62
CA ASP A 1056 32.88 -3.82 -75.88
C ASP A 1056 31.43 -4.09 -75.46
N SER A 1057 30.68 -3.02 -75.16
CA SER A 1057 29.26 -3.01 -74.83
C SER A 1057 28.58 -1.73 -75.37
N GLY A 1058 27.27 -1.60 -75.21
CA GLY A 1058 26.51 -0.37 -75.50
C GLY A 1058 25.55 -0.46 -76.68
N LEU A 1059 24.94 0.67 -77.04
CA LEU A 1059 23.92 0.68 -78.08
C LEU A 1059 24.50 0.55 -79.49
N GLN A 1060 23.83 -0.24 -80.31
CA GLN A 1060 24.17 -0.53 -81.69
C GLN A 1060 22.98 -0.25 -82.60
N LEU A 1061 23.27 0.20 -83.81
CA LEU A 1061 22.29 0.32 -84.89
C LEU A 1061 22.51 -0.84 -85.87
N GLU A 1062 21.47 -1.62 -86.15
CA GLU A 1062 21.50 -2.67 -87.18
C GLU A 1062 20.21 -2.65 -88.01
N VAL A 1063 20.32 -2.32 -89.31
CA VAL A 1063 19.18 -2.26 -90.24
C VAL A 1063 19.45 -3.14 -91.46
N PRO A 1064 18.74 -4.26 -91.65
CA PRO A 1064 18.87 -5.11 -92.84
C PRO A 1064 18.48 -4.38 -94.14
N THR A 1065 19.11 -4.72 -95.28
CA THR A 1065 18.87 -4.06 -96.58
C THR A 1065 17.40 -4.07 -97.02
N GLY A 1066 16.64 -5.12 -96.68
CA GLY A 1066 15.20 -5.21 -96.98
C GLY A 1066 14.27 -4.46 -96.02
N LYS A 1067 14.82 -3.80 -95.00
CA LYS A 1067 14.06 -3.08 -93.96
C LYS A 1067 14.29 -1.57 -93.99
N VAL A 1068 15.21 -1.06 -94.82
CA VAL A 1068 15.39 0.39 -95.00
C VAL A 1068 14.18 0.94 -95.77
N LEU A 1069 13.31 1.68 -95.06
CA LEU A 1069 12.03 2.13 -95.60
C LEU A 1069 12.13 3.42 -96.43
N GLN A 1070 13.04 4.33 -96.05
CA GLN A 1070 13.37 5.55 -96.79
C GLN A 1070 14.71 6.14 -96.35
N ALA A 1071 15.29 7.03 -97.16
CA ALA A 1071 16.42 7.87 -96.74
C ALA A 1071 15.90 9.05 -95.93
N GLY A 1072 16.59 9.44 -94.85
CA GLY A 1072 16.17 10.57 -94.02
C GLY A 1072 16.75 10.52 -92.62
N LYS A 1073 16.30 11.44 -91.76
CA LYS A 1073 16.64 11.45 -90.34
C LYS A 1073 15.69 10.54 -89.57
N TYR A 1074 16.22 9.85 -88.57
CA TYR A 1074 15.46 8.97 -87.70
C TYR A 1074 15.73 9.28 -86.23
N TYR A 1075 14.73 9.08 -85.37
CA TYR A 1075 14.84 9.28 -83.92
C TYR A 1075 14.16 8.15 -83.14
N ALA A 1076 14.73 7.81 -82.00
CA ALA A 1076 14.21 6.82 -81.05
C ALA A 1076 14.33 7.36 -79.62
N THR A 1077 13.46 6.90 -78.72
CA THR A 1077 13.51 7.25 -77.28
C THR A 1077 13.77 5.99 -76.48
N ILE A 1078 14.75 6.04 -75.57
CA ILE A 1078 15.12 4.93 -74.68
C ILE A 1078 14.91 5.36 -73.23
N LEU A 1079 14.21 4.53 -72.47
CA LEU A 1079 14.04 4.64 -71.02
C LEU A 1079 15.00 3.66 -70.33
N TRP A 1080 15.75 4.16 -69.35
CA TRP A 1080 16.62 3.36 -68.50
C TRP A 1080 15.95 3.16 -67.13
N GLN A 1081 15.89 1.92 -66.64
CA GLN A 1081 15.32 1.64 -65.32
C GLN A 1081 16.25 0.71 -64.56
N VAL A 1082 16.43 0.99 -63.27
CA VAL A 1082 17.17 0.14 -62.36
C VAL A 1082 16.22 -0.40 -61.29
N ALA A 1083 16.32 -1.68 -60.99
CA ALA A 1083 15.51 -2.33 -59.97
C ALA A 1083 16.28 -3.46 -59.30
N ASP A 1084 15.83 -3.85 -58.11
CA ASP A 1084 16.31 -5.04 -57.43
C ASP A 1084 15.93 -6.29 -58.22
N THR A 1085 16.83 -7.27 -58.23
CA THR A 1085 16.49 -8.59 -58.77
C THR A 1085 15.62 -9.30 -57.73
N PRO A 1086 14.44 -9.83 -58.10
CA PRO A 1086 13.54 -10.51 -57.18
C PRO A 1086 14.16 -11.69 -56.41
#